data_AF-A0A963ZGD6-F1
#
_entry.id   AF-A0A963ZGD6-F1
#
_cell.length_a   1.000
_cell.length_b   1.000
_cell.length_c   1.000
_cell.angle_alpha   90.00
_cell.angle_beta   90.00
_cell.angle_gamma   90.00
#
_symmetry.space_group_name_H-M   'P 1'
#
loop_
_entity.id
_entity.type
_entity.pdbx_description
1 polymer ?
#
loop_
_entity_poly.entity_id
_entity_poly.type
_entity_poly.pdbx_seq_one_letter_code
_entity_poly.pdbx_strand_id
1 'polypeptide(L)'
;MNFKRILPGLLGGVALMLLVSVTKSEAQIWTEFTVAIENRIYEPLVGGTQIPRSQFVDLFNNFVNPDDGVSKTAIPLGFEIEYDGQLFTQAWVSINGFASFEGRFITNDPFTLFTPTNGPNLTLAAYFGDHYYRAPGFDFLDPQGRAFTPTTISWQTNPGSADPKGLNRRSFVVEWENVNINYFFDPVNPDDPFSPNRQAQAPSIASFQVWIFEADPNTAPSKKGTIEFHYGDAGTGSGVSIVKFSGASVGIEDEPAVPNGNTTWINAVTYAETGNQILSRSDTRLTSNWPPSGLPGRIFVFNTDGTAGIRGWGDGDATLTQVDPNTPPNVRADQRLFVTMADVIRILRHQAGRPVEFDSAINRHGYHGDVNHNGRFYYSTSNYDNTGDSVILGTVQRYKVFWPFKSTNENLPLPNDNTFNGFFFDADEFDASLIMTYLAAKLPGLPWLPDTLPHFTGKAVANVNASDIVLENSGTKTGRLVEIPITLNGYSNGAVGVKLEAAKGTRIVDVYTPEADIYRQSLAVAGESKVSIAAAGQFKPGDVIATVIVETTEKGEASFENVIFNEKETGAKKLNVNNTDAAAGELMLGLVSPNPINVNATASFNYTVPTDSRIHIRVFDILGKEIATIADGEAVAGTYTAQWSGRDENGRQVSPGMYMIRVEAAGRSGVARVQVVR
;
A
#
# COMPACT_ATOMS: atom_id res chain seq x y z
N MET A 1 -32.23 23.73 -76.18
CA MET A 1 -32.91 22.81 -77.11
C MET A 1 -33.33 21.58 -76.31
N ASN A 2 -34.63 21.35 -76.19
CA ASN A 2 -35.43 20.15 -75.83
C ASN A 2 -34.76 18.97 -75.07
N PHE A 3 -35.18 18.51 -73.88
CA PHE A 3 -36.46 17.99 -73.32
C PHE A 3 -36.58 16.44 -73.26
N LYS A 4 -37.04 15.97 -72.07
CA LYS A 4 -37.66 14.68 -71.63
C LYS A 4 -36.71 13.58 -71.12
N ARG A 5 -36.65 13.25 -69.81
CA ARG A 5 -37.62 12.66 -68.83
C ARG A 5 -37.95 11.17 -69.08
N ILE A 6 -37.56 10.28 -68.13
CA ILE A 6 -38.41 9.28 -67.43
C ILE A 6 -37.84 9.09 -65.99
N LEU A 7 -38.74 8.88 -65.01
CA LEU A 7 -38.58 8.84 -63.53
C LEU A 7 -38.72 7.36 -63.01
N PRO A 8 -38.92 7.06 -61.70
CA PRO A 8 -37.98 6.68 -60.62
C PRO A 8 -38.09 5.20 -60.13
N GLY A 9 -37.26 4.77 -59.16
CA GLY A 9 -37.63 3.64 -58.27
C GLY A 9 -36.51 2.91 -57.51
N LEU A 10 -36.70 2.83 -56.19
CA LEU A 10 -36.15 1.89 -55.18
C LEU A 10 -34.74 2.09 -54.59
N LEU A 11 -34.74 2.71 -53.39
CA LEU A 11 -34.37 2.10 -52.09
C LEU A 11 -33.27 1.04 -52.08
N GLY A 12 -32.13 1.38 -51.45
CA GLY A 12 -31.14 0.44 -50.95
C GLY A 12 -30.07 1.19 -50.18
N GLY A 13 -30.09 1.08 -48.85
CA GLY A 13 -29.44 2.01 -47.92
C GLY A 13 -27.91 2.07 -48.03
N VAL A 14 -27.40 3.31 -48.02
CA VAL A 14 -26.02 3.59 -47.63
C VAL A 14 -26.02 3.68 -46.11
N ALA A 15 -25.76 2.57 -45.45
CA ALA A 15 -25.28 2.59 -44.07
C ALA A 15 -23.81 3.03 -44.13
N LEU A 16 -23.59 4.33 -43.98
CA LEU A 16 -22.26 4.88 -43.72
C LEU A 16 -21.83 4.35 -42.35
N MET A 17 -21.06 3.26 -42.32
CA MET A 17 -20.37 2.83 -41.10
C MET A 17 -19.39 3.94 -40.72
N LEU A 18 -19.81 4.81 -39.79
CA LEU A 18 -18.90 5.61 -39.00
C LEU A 18 -18.08 4.63 -38.16
N LEU A 19 -16.88 4.32 -38.65
CA LEU A 19 -15.81 3.74 -37.84
C LEU A 19 -15.51 4.74 -36.72
N VAL A 20 -16.12 4.52 -35.56
CA VAL A 20 -15.76 5.22 -34.32
C VAL A 20 -14.38 4.69 -33.94
N SER A 21 -13.36 5.52 -34.14
CA SER A 21 -12.03 5.30 -33.64
C SER A 21 -12.06 5.25 -32.11
N VAL A 22 -11.81 4.07 -31.53
CA VAL A 22 -11.48 3.90 -30.11
C VAL A 22 -10.13 4.59 -29.90
N THR A 23 -10.11 5.66 -29.10
CA THR A 23 -8.86 6.32 -28.69
C THR A 23 -8.63 6.00 -27.22
N LYS A 24 -7.50 5.33 -26.93
CA LYS A 24 -6.96 5.20 -25.56
C LYS A 24 -6.64 6.61 -25.07
N SER A 25 -7.13 7.01 -23.89
CA SER A 25 -6.74 8.27 -23.27
C SER A 25 -5.67 8.01 -22.22
N GLU A 26 -4.58 8.77 -22.28
CA GLU A 26 -3.53 8.78 -21.27
C GLU A 26 -4.03 9.54 -20.04
N ALA A 27 -4.48 8.78 -19.03
CA ALA A 27 -4.55 9.25 -17.66
C ALA A 27 -3.33 8.65 -16.95
N GLN A 28 -2.53 9.50 -16.32
CA GLN A 28 -1.38 9.09 -15.52
C GLN A 28 -1.92 8.33 -14.31
N ILE A 29 -1.78 7.01 -14.34
CA ILE A 29 -2.36 6.07 -13.38
C ILE A 29 -1.20 5.35 -12.68
N TRP A 30 -1.18 5.40 -11.34
CA TRP A 30 -0.18 4.78 -10.48
C TRP A 30 -0.51 3.31 -10.15
N THR A 31 -1.11 2.61 -11.12
CA THR A 31 -1.40 1.16 -11.09
C THR A 31 -1.05 0.59 -12.45
N GLU A 32 -0.72 -0.69 -12.54
CA GLU A 32 -0.35 -1.33 -13.82
C GLU A 32 -1.53 -1.57 -14.78
N PHE A 33 -2.74 -1.10 -14.43
CA PHE A 33 -3.94 -1.21 -15.23
C PHE A 33 -4.25 0.08 -16.00
N THR A 34 -4.54 -0.04 -17.29
CA THR A 34 -5.16 1.03 -18.09
C THR A 34 -6.66 0.80 -18.22
N VAL A 35 -7.44 1.88 -18.08
CA VAL A 35 -8.90 1.83 -18.19
C VAL A 35 -9.33 2.16 -19.62
N ALA A 36 -10.18 1.31 -20.18
CA ALA A 36 -10.87 1.53 -21.44
C ALA A 36 -12.39 1.41 -21.23
N ILE A 37 -13.15 2.08 -22.10
CA ILE A 37 -14.60 1.91 -22.18
C ILE A 37 -14.92 1.15 -23.47
N GLU A 38 -15.59 0.02 -23.33
CA GLU A 38 -16.01 -0.80 -24.45
C GLU A 38 -17.54 -0.89 -24.52
N ASN A 39 -18.09 -1.06 -25.72
CA ASN A 39 -19.52 -1.31 -25.89
C ASN A 39 -19.78 -2.82 -25.71
N ARG A 40 -20.32 -3.20 -24.55
CA ARG A 40 -20.84 -4.54 -24.30
C ARG A 40 -22.13 -4.44 -23.49
N ILE A 41 -23.09 -5.26 -23.89
CA ILE A 41 -24.40 -5.31 -23.23
C ILE A 41 -24.25 -6.18 -21.99
N TYR A 42 -24.82 -5.71 -20.88
CA TYR A 42 -24.92 -6.48 -19.66
C TYR A 42 -25.85 -7.69 -19.87
N GLU A 43 -25.38 -8.87 -19.48
CA GLU A 43 -26.13 -10.10 -19.51
C GLU A 43 -26.18 -10.69 -18.09
N PRO A 44 -27.38 -10.89 -17.50
CA PRO A 44 -27.51 -11.46 -16.17
C PRO A 44 -26.82 -12.83 -16.04
N LEU A 45 -26.26 -13.12 -14.88
CA LEU A 45 -25.53 -14.35 -14.65
C LEU A 45 -26.48 -15.56 -14.62
N VAL A 46 -26.30 -16.52 -15.54
CA VAL A 46 -27.11 -17.74 -15.60
C VAL A 46 -26.38 -18.91 -14.97
N GLY A 47 -26.94 -19.46 -13.89
CA GLY A 47 -26.41 -20.66 -13.23
C GLY A 47 -25.34 -20.42 -12.16
N GLY A 48 -25.15 -19.16 -11.75
CA GLY A 48 -24.24 -18.80 -10.67
C GLY A 48 -24.64 -19.37 -9.30
N THR A 49 -23.66 -19.51 -8.41
CA THR A 49 -23.87 -19.91 -7.02
C THR A 49 -24.31 -18.69 -6.21
N GLN A 50 -25.54 -18.70 -5.69
CA GLN A 50 -26.05 -17.61 -4.87
C GLN A 50 -25.40 -17.60 -3.47
N ILE A 51 -25.03 -16.40 -3.01
CA ILE A 51 -24.61 -16.14 -1.63
C ILE A 51 -25.88 -15.73 -0.85
N PRO A 52 -26.39 -16.57 0.06
CA PRO A 52 -27.61 -16.25 0.79
C PRO A 52 -27.35 -15.17 1.83
N ARG A 53 -28.37 -14.36 2.16
CA ARG A 53 -28.32 -13.29 3.18
C ARG A 53 -27.63 -13.70 4.48
N SER A 54 -27.81 -14.94 4.93
CA SER A 54 -27.21 -15.47 6.16
C SER A 54 -25.69 -15.64 6.13
N GLN A 55 -25.07 -15.55 4.95
CA GLN A 55 -23.62 -15.62 4.78
C GLN A 55 -22.96 -14.24 4.76
N PHE A 56 -23.72 -13.15 4.82
CA PHE A 56 -23.16 -11.81 4.98
C PHE A 56 -23.14 -11.43 6.45
N VAL A 57 -21.94 -11.23 7.00
CA VAL A 57 -21.74 -11.12 8.45
C VAL A 57 -20.84 -9.98 8.86
N ASP A 58 -20.96 -9.56 10.13
CA ASP A 58 -20.05 -8.64 10.82
C ASP A 58 -18.64 -9.27 11.09
N LEU A 59 -17.58 -8.44 11.20
CA LEU A 59 -16.18 -8.87 11.36
C LEU A 59 -15.93 -9.56 12.71
N PHE A 60 -16.47 -9.00 13.79
CA PHE A 60 -16.09 -9.39 15.15
C PHE A 60 -16.94 -10.53 15.69
N ASN A 61 -18.25 -10.48 15.43
CA ASN A 61 -19.19 -11.41 16.05
C ASN A 61 -19.83 -12.40 15.06
N ASN A 62 -19.55 -12.26 13.75
CA ASN A 62 -20.17 -13.05 12.67
C ASN A 62 -21.71 -13.06 12.70
N PHE A 63 -22.34 -12.01 13.25
CA PHE A 63 -23.79 -11.84 13.15
C PHE A 63 -24.18 -11.46 11.73
N VAL A 64 -25.34 -11.91 11.29
CA VAL A 64 -25.86 -11.57 9.96
C VAL A 64 -26.05 -10.06 9.87
N ASN A 65 -25.34 -9.41 8.96
CA ASN A 65 -25.45 -7.99 8.69
C ASN A 65 -25.92 -7.81 7.23
N PRO A 66 -27.19 -7.43 7.00
CA PRO A 66 -27.74 -7.23 5.66
C PRO A 66 -27.42 -5.86 5.05
N ASP A 67 -26.74 -4.98 5.79
CA ASP A 67 -26.32 -3.65 5.35
C ASP A 67 -24.84 -3.73 4.95
N ASP A 68 -23.95 -3.77 5.94
CA ASP A 68 -22.50 -3.71 5.69
C ASP A 68 -21.81 -5.08 5.62
N GLY A 69 -22.59 -6.16 5.53
CA GLY A 69 -22.07 -7.50 5.66
C GLY A 69 -21.14 -7.90 4.52
N VAL A 70 -20.11 -8.67 4.86
CA VAL A 70 -19.18 -9.31 3.93
C VAL A 70 -19.34 -10.83 4.00
N SER A 71 -19.04 -11.52 2.89
CA SER A 71 -19.14 -12.96 2.81
C SER A 71 -18.35 -13.64 3.94
N LYS A 72 -19.02 -14.54 4.66
CA LYS A 72 -18.46 -15.26 5.81
C LYS A 72 -17.25 -16.09 5.44
N THR A 73 -17.27 -16.68 4.25
CA THR A 73 -16.18 -17.46 3.67
C THR A 73 -15.62 -16.76 2.43
N ALA A 74 -14.33 -16.96 2.17
CA ALA A 74 -13.73 -16.55 0.91
C ALA A 74 -14.31 -17.38 -0.24
N ILE A 75 -14.48 -16.75 -1.38
CA ILE A 75 -15.00 -17.36 -2.61
C ILE A 75 -13.81 -17.75 -3.49
N PRO A 76 -13.67 -19.01 -3.90
CA PRO A 76 -12.57 -19.43 -4.76
C PRO A 76 -12.72 -18.86 -6.17
N LEU A 77 -11.67 -18.23 -6.69
CA LEU A 77 -11.62 -17.73 -8.06
C LEU A 77 -11.53 -18.88 -9.07
N GLY A 78 -10.87 -19.97 -8.67
CA GLY A 78 -10.61 -21.15 -9.50
C GLY A 78 -9.36 -21.04 -10.37
N PHE A 79 -8.61 -19.93 -10.27
CA PHE A 79 -7.30 -19.70 -10.87
C PHE A 79 -6.50 -18.71 -10.01
N GLU A 80 -5.20 -18.60 -10.27
CA GLU A 80 -4.35 -17.61 -9.62
C GLU A 80 -4.42 -16.30 -10.40
N ILE A 81 -4.62 -15.20 -9.67
CA ILE A 81 -4.48 -13.85 -10.18
C ILE A 81 -3.37 -13.16 -9.41
N GLU A 82 -2.70 -12.24 -10.08
CA GLU A 82 -1.71 -11.37 -9.46
C GLU A 82 -2.30 -9.97 -9.31
N TYR A 83 -2.10 -9.39 -8.12
CA TYR A 83 -2.68 -8.11 -7.72
C TYR A 83 -1.76 -7.49 -6.65
N ASP A 84 -1.29 -6.25 -6.84
CA ASP A 84 -0.11 -5.68 -6.12
C ASP A 84 1.11 -6.65 -6.07
N GLY A 85 1.25 -7.47 -7.11
CA GLY A 85 2.30 -8.49 -7.21
C GLY A 85 2.24 -9.62 -6.18
N GLN A 86 1.12 -9.72 -5.45
CA GLN A 86 0.77 -10.88 -4.63
C GLN A 86 -0.16 -11.79 -5.43
N LEU A 87 -0.05 -13.11 -5.19
CA LEU A 87 -0.91 -14.09 -5.83
C LEU A 87 -2.13 -14.42 -4.98
N PHE A 88 -3.32 -14.25 -5.55
CA PHE A 88 -4.59 -14.55 -4.92
C PHE A 88 -5.33 -15.65 -5.67
N THR A 89 -6.05 -16.48 -4.92
CA THR A 89 -6.89 -17.58 -5.45
C THR A 89 -8.33 -17.50 -4.98
N GLN A 90 -8.64 -16.50 -4.16
CA GLN A 90 -9.94 -16.31 -3.52
C GLN A 90 -10.22 -14.82 -3.28
N ALA A 91 -11.50 -14.48 -3.13
CA ALA A 91 -11.93 -13.11 -2.82
C ALA A 91 -13.09 -13.12 -1.81
N TRP A 92 -13.23 -12.04 -1.06
CA TRP A 92 -14.39 -11.78 -0.20
C TRP A 92 -15.32 -10.78 -0.89
N VAL A 93 -16.64 -11.02 -0.80
CA VAL A 93 -17.65 -10.21 -1.48
C VAL A 93 -18.46 -9.43 -0.45
N SER A 94 -18.57 -8.13 -0.63
CA SER A 94 -19.35 -7.22 0.21
C SER A 94 -20.73 -6.95 -0.38
N ILE A 95 -21.75 -6.77 0.48
CA ILE A 95 -23.07 -6.27 0.05
C ILE A 95 -22.94 -4.89 -0.61
N ASN A 96 -22.01 -4.09 -0.10
CA ASN A 96 -21.70 -2.74 -0.56
C ASN A 96 -20.95 -2.70 -1.90
N GLY A 97 -21.13 -3.69 -2.78
CA GLY A 97 -20.75 -3.60 -4.19
C GLY A 97 -19.25 -3.64 -4.52
N PHE A 98 -18.44 -4.23 -3.64
CA PHE A 98 -17.02 -4.48 -3.86
C PHE A 98 -16.59 -5.91 -3.50
N ALA A 99 -15.44 -6.34 -4.05
CA ALA A 99 -14.76 -7.58 -3.70
C ALA A 99 -13.30 -7.32 -3.31
N SER A 100 -12.81 -7.92 -2.23
CA SER A 100 -11.45 -7.75 -1.71
C SER A 100 -10.64 -9.06 -1.73
N PHE A 101 -9.34 -8.97 -1.98
CA PHE A 101 -8.42 -10.11 -2.01
C PHE A 101 -7.64 -10.32 -0.71
N GLU A 102 -7.44 -9.26 0.09
CA GLU A 102 -6.62 -9.31 1.32
C GLU A 102 -7.41 -9.88 2.51
N GLY A 103 -8.74 -9.71 2.52
CA GLY A 103 -9.55 -10.21 3.62
C GLY A 103 -10.97 -9.66 3.66
N ARG A 104 -11.57 -9.75 4.86
CA ARG A 104 -12.92 -9.23 5.14
C ARG A 104 -12.83 -7.78 5.57
N PHE A 105 -13.55 -6.90 4.89
CA PHE A 105 -13.70 -5.50 5.23
C PHE A 105 -15.18 -5.14 5.35
N ILE A 106 -15.50 -4.31 6.34
CA ILE A 106 -16.85 -3.81 6.57
C ILE A 106 -16.77 -2.29 6.57
N THR A 107 -17.35 -1.72 5.53
CA THR A 107 -17.46 -0.28 5.33
C THR A 107 -18.64 -0.03 4.40
N ASN A 108 -19.42 1.00 4.71
CA ASN A 108 -20.45 1.56 3.84
C ASN A 108 -20.09 2.93 3.29
N ASP A 109 -18.97 3.50 3.74
CA ASP A 109 -18.52 4.79 3.27
C ASP A 109 -17.66 4.59 2.02
N PRO A 110 -18.15 4.93 0.81
CA PRO A 110 -17.39 4.79 -0.42
C PRO A 110 -16.15 5.67 -0.44
N PHE A 111 -16.05 6.72 0.39
CA PHE A 111 -14.84 7.51 0.50
C PHE A 111 -13.69 6.77 1.17
N THR A 112 -13.98 5.73 1.97
CA THR A 112 -12.92 4.96 2.65
C THR A 112 -11.95 4.34 1.65
N LEU A 113 -12.41 4.01 0.46
CA LEU A 113 -11.62 3.52 -0.67
C LEU A 113 -10.54 4.51 -1.16
N PHE A 114 -10.73 5.81 -0.92
CA PHE A 114 -9.76 6.85 -1.24
C PHE A 114 -8.89 7.25 -0.04
N THR A 115 -9.02 6.58 1.10
CA THR A 115 -8.30 6.93 2.33
C THR A 115 -7.35 5.82 2.78
N PRO A 116 -6.08 6.14 3.10
CA PRO A 116 -5.09 5.10 3.38
C PRO A 116 -5.28 4.26 4.64
N THR A 117 -6.04 4.77 5.59
CA THR A 117 -6.03 4.26 6.96
C THR A 117 -7.23 3.40 7.31
N ASN A 118 -8.32 3.49 6.53
CA ASN A 118 -9.61 2.90 6.90
C ASN A 118 -10.37 2.23 5.73
N GLY A 119 -9.78 2.18 4.53
CA GLY A 119 -10.37 1.57 3.34
C GLY A 119 -10.05 0.08 3.18
N PRO A 120 -10.86 -0.66 2.40
CA PRO A 120 -10.47 -1.98 1.93
C PRO A 120 -9.36 -1.86 0.88
N ASN A 121 -8.20 -2.48 1.14
CA ASN A 121 -7.12 -2.57 0.16
C ASN A 121 -7.32 -3.80 -0.74
N LEU A 122 -6.62 -3.81 -1.87
CA LEU A 122 -6.64 -4.86 -2.87
C LEU A 122 -8.07 -5.22 -3.29
N THR A 123 -8.80 -4.21 -3.75
CA THR A 123 -10.26 -4.24 -3.87
C THR A 123 -10.74 -3.82 -5.25
N LEU A 124 -11.74 -4.55 -5.74
CA LEU A 124 -12.48 -4.26 -6.97
C LEU A 124 -13.86 -3.71 -6.60
N ALA A 125 -14.15 -2.45 -6.91
CA ALA A 125 -15.44 -1.83 -6.65
C ALA A 125 -16.18 -1.55 -7.96
N ALA A 126 -17.05 -2.45 -8.40
CA ALA A 126 -17.89 -2.18 -9.57
C ALA A 126 -18.88 -1.03 -9.30
N TYR A 127 -19.41 -0.97 -8.08
CA TYR A 127 -20.27 0.11 -7.62
C TYR A 127 -20.33 0.09 -6.09
N PHE A 128 -19.35 0.69 -5.42
CA PHE A 128 -19.29 0.70 -3.96
C PHE A 128 -20.06 1.87 -3.39
N GLY A 129 -21.08 1.61 -2.58
CA GLY A 129 -21.74 2.57 -1.69
C GLY A 129 -22.47 1.85 -0.56
N ASP A 130 -23.25 2.59 0.22
CA ASP A 130 -24.08 2.09 1.32
C ASP A 130 -25.27 1.29 0.75
N HIS A 131 -25.19 -0.04 0.68
CA HIS A 131 -26.19 -0.89 0.02
C HIS A 131 -26.86 -1.83 1.02
N TYR A 132 -28.06 -2.27 0.69
CA TYR A 132 -28.83 -3.16 1.57
C TYR A 132 -29.31 -4.41 0.82
N TYR A 133 -29.06 -5.58 1.40
CA TYR A 133 -29.51 -6.88 0.89
C TYR A 133 -30.97 -7.12 1.26
N ARG A 134 -31.89 -7.01 0.29
CA ARG A 134 -33.31 -7.31 0.51
C ARG A 134 -33.65 -8.77 0.28
N ALA A 135 -34.30 -9.42 1.25
CA ALA A 135 -34.69 -10.83 1.15
C ALA A 135 -36.18 -11.04 1.43
N PRO A 136 -36.87 -11.95 0.69
CA PRO A 136 -38.27 -12.27 0.94
C PRO A 136 -38.48 -12.76 2.38
N GLY A 137 -39.52 -12.25 3.05
CA GLY A 137 -39.93 -12.69 4.39
C GLY A 137 -39.20 -12.03 5.57
N PHE A 138 -38.16 -11.24 5.33
CA PHE A 138 -37.44 -10.49 6.38
C PHE A 138 -37.71 -8.98 6.32
N ASP A 139 -37.81 -8.44 5.12
CA ASP A 139 -38.13 -7.03 4.92
C ASP A 139 -39.64 -6.90 4.64
N PHE A 140 -40.35 -6.06 5.40
CA PHE A 140 -41.77 -5.78 5.18
C PHE A 140 -41.93 -4.78 4.02
N LEU A 141 -43.16 -4.69 3.49
CA LEU A 141 -43.56 -3.71 2.47
C LEU A 141 -42.94 -2.33 2.74
N ASP A 142 -42.63 -1.58 1.68
CA ASP A 142 -42.15 -0.20 1.86
C ASP A 142 -43.15 0.64 2.68
N PRO A 143 -42.81 1.87 3.14
CA PRO A 143 -43.72 2.70 3.93
C PRO A 143 -45.07 3.01 3.24
N GLN A 144 -45.23 2.66 1.95
CA GLN A 144 -46.43 2.80 1.14
C GLN A 144 -47.14 1.45 0.85
N GLY A 145 -46.69 0.34 1.42
CA GLY A 145 -47.32 -0.97 1.27
C GLY A 145 -46.97 -1.71 -0.03
N ARG A 146 -45.89 -1.33 -0.73
CA ARG A 146 -45.49 -1.94 -2.02
C ARG A 146 -44.49 -3.08 -1.82
N ALA A 147 -44.61 -4.10 -2.67
CA ALA A 147 -43.64 -5.19 -2.76
C ALA A 147 -42.29 -4.68 -3.32
N PHE A 148 -41.19 -5.25 -2.84
CA PHE A 148 -39.84 -4.98 -3.35
C PHE A 148 -39.34 -6.14 -4.21
N THR A 149 -38.41 -5.84 -5.12
CA THR A 149 -37.64 -6.87 -5.84
C THR A 149 -36.55 -7.40 -4.91
N PRO A 150 -36.47 -8.72 -4.67
CA PRO A 150 -35.40 -9.31 -3.86
C PRO A 150 -34.02 -9.11 -4.47
N THR A 151 -33.03 -8.92 -3.62
CA THR A 151 -31.61 -8.88 -4.00
C THR A 151 -31.08 -10.30 -4.17
N THR A 152 -30.33 -10.52 -5.24
CA THR A 152 -29.55 -11.73 -5.46
C THR A 152 -28.09 -11.33 -5.61
N ILE A 153 -27.20 -11.88 -4.78
CA ILE A 153 -25.75 -11.79 -4.99
C ILE A 153 -25.26 -13.20 -5.33
N SER A 154 -24.59 -13.36 -6.46
CA SER A 154 -24.14 -14.66 -6.95
C SER A 154 -22.75 -14.59 -7.57
N TRP A 155 -22.09 -15.74 -7.70
CA TRP A 155 -20.76 -15.83 -8.31
C TRP A 155 -20.61 -17.08 -9.16
N GLN A 156 -19.68 -17.05 -10.10
CA GLN A 156 -19.37 -18.20 -10.96
C GLN A 156 -17.92 -18.15 -11.45
N THR A 157 -17.27 -19.32 -11.50
CA THR A 157 -16.04 -19.50 -12.26
C THR A 157 -16.36 -20.18 -13.58
N ASN A 158 -16.02 -19.54 -14.69
CA ASN A 158 -16.22 -20.04 -16.04
C ASN A 158 -14.95 -20.71 -16.58
N PRO A 159 -15.09 -21.84 -17.30
CA PRO A 159 -13.97 -22.46 -18.00
C PRO A 159 -13.54 -21.63 -19.22
N GLY A 160 -12.33 -21.92 -19.73
CA GLY A 160 -11.67 -21.09 -20.73
C GLY A 160 -12.43 -20.82 -22.04
N SER A 161 -13.37 -21.67 -22.42
CA SER A 161 -14.10 -21.57 -23.69
C SER A 161 -15.23 -20.54 -23.73
N ALA A 162 -15.45 -19.78 -22.65
CA ALA A 162 -16.63 -18.93 -22.46
C ALA A 162 -16.33 -17.41 -22.41
N ASP A 163 -15.12 -16.98 -22.77
CA ASP A 163 -14.77 -15.55 -22.78
C ASP A 163 -15.59 -14.78 -23.85
N PRO A 164 -16.22 -13.64 -23.51
CA PRO A 164 -16.88 -12.74 -24.47
C PRO A 164 -16.00 -12.28 -25.65
N LYS A 165 -14.67 -12.28 -25.50
CA LYS A 165 -13.66 -11.99 -26.56
C LYS A 165 -13.24 -13.23 -27.35
N GLY A 166 -13.79 -14.42 -27.05
CA GLY A 166 -13.46 -15.68 -27.73
C GLY A 166 -12.07 -16.23 -27.41
N LEU A 167 -11.44 -15.75 -26.34
CA LEU A 167 -10.13 -16.21 -25.87
C LEU A 167 -10.30 -17.46 -24.98
N ASN A 168 -9.37 -18.43 -25.09
CA ASN A 168 -9.44 -19.66 -24.30
C ASN A 168 -8.84 -19.48 -22.89
N ARG A 169 -9.45 -18.62 -22.05
CA ARG A 169 -8.96 -18.27 -20.70
C ARG A 169 -10.08 -18.27 -19.68
N ARG A 170 -9.82 -18.76 -18.46
CA ARG A 170 -10.84 -18.86 -17.40
C ARG A 170 -11.29 -17.47 -16.97
N SER A 171 -12.51 -17.36 -16.48
CA SER A 171 -13.00 -16.13 -15.86
C SER A 171 -13.74 -16.39 -14.57
N PHE A 172 -13.80 -15.38 -13.72
CA PHE A 172 -14.55 -15.37 -12.49
C PHE A 172 -15.47 -14.14 -12.51
N VAL A 173 -16.72 -14.31 -12.11
CA VAL A 173 -17.71 -13.24 -12.07
C VAL A 173 -18.43 -13.22 -10.73
N VAL A 174 -18.65 -12.02 -10.21
CA VAL A 174 -19.58 -11.74 -9.12
C VAL A 174 -20.65 -10.80 -9.65
N GLU A 175 -21.92 -11.14 -9.40
CA GLU A 175 -23.08 -10.34 -9.77
C GLU A 175 -23.82 -9.88 -8.52
N TRP A 176 -24.10 -8.59 -8.45
CA TRP A 176 -25.09 -7.99 -7.57
C TRP A 176 -26.31 -7.66 -8.42
N GLU A 177 -27.38 -8.44 -8.27
CA GLU A 177 -28.62 -8.29 -9.02
C GLU A 177 -29.70 -7.69 -8.12
N ASN A 178 -30.35 -6.61 -8.60
CA ASN A 178 -31.42 -5.92 -7.90
C ASN A 178 -31.04 -5.50 -6.45
N VAL A 179 -29.78 -5.13 -6.23
CA VAL A 179 -29.32 -4.68 -4.90
C VAL A 179 -29.91 -3.31 -4.59
N ASN A 180 -30.35 -3.09 -3.35
CA ASN A 180 -30.85 -1.78 -2.95
C ASN A 180 -29.66 -0.84 -2.72
N ILE A 181 -29.37 0.00 -3.70
CA ILE A 181 -28.23 0.89 -3.68
C ILE A 181 -28.52 2.16 -2.89
N ASN A 182 -27.46 2.70 -2.27
CA ASN A 182 -27.42 3.97 -1.54
C ASN A 182 -28.59 4.12 -0.57
N TYR A 183 -28.69 3.15 0.35
CA TYR A 183 -29.81 2.93 1.25
C TYR A 183 -30.10 4.15 2.13
N PHE A 184 -29.09 4.78 2.71
CA PHE A 184 -29.23 6.08 3.36
C PHE A 184 -28.70 7.24 2.50
N PHE A 185 -29.44 8.35 2.43
CA PHE A 185 -29.07 9.55 1.66
C PHE A 185 -29.28 10.84 2.45
N ASP A 186 -28.35 11.80 2.28
CA ASP A 186 -28.50 13.18 2.77
C ASP A 186 -29.00 14.11 1.63
N PRO A 187 -30.18 14.74 1.78
CA PRO A 187 -30.70 15.69 0.81
C PRO A 187 -29.97 17.04 0.74
N VAL A 188 -29.17 17.39 1.74
CA VAL A 188 -28.47 18.68 1.83
C VAL A 188 -27.06 18.58 1.24
N ASN A 189 -26.30 17.54 1.62
CA ASN A 189 -25.00 17.25 1.05
C ASN A 189 -24.88 15.76 0.69
N PRO A 190 -25.08 15.38 -0.59
CA PRO A 190 -25.07 13.98 -1.00
C PRO A 190 -23.69 13.31 -0.86
N ASP A 191 -22.64 14.10 -0.65
CA ASP A 191 -21.25 13.66 -0.52
C ASP A 191 -20.75 13.69 0.94
N ASP A 192 -21.62 13.96 1.94
CA ASP A 192 -21.23 13.93 3.36
C ASP A 192 -21.62 12.59 4.02
N PRO A 193 -20.67 11.68 4.30
CA PRO A 193 -20.91 10.39 4.94
C PRO A 193 -21.19 10.45 6.46
N PHE A 194 -21.20 11.65 7.07
CA PHE A 194 -21.53 11.84 8.49
C PHE A 194 -22.72 12.79 8.74
N SER A 195 -23.43 13.20 7.70
CA SER A 195 -24.56 14.13 7.84
C SER A 195 -25.64 13.60 8.80
N PRO A 196 -26.04 14.39 9.81
CA PRO A 196 -27.07 14.01 10.78
C PRO A 196 -28.49 13.97 10.18
N ASN A 197 -28.67 14.39 8.92
CA ASN A 197 -29.96 14.46 8.23
C ASN A 197 -30.21 13.29 7.25
N ARG A 198 -29.38 12.24 7.29
CA ARG A 198 -29.52 11.05 6.45
C ARG A 198 -30.86 10.34 6.69
N GLN A 199 -31.56 9.93 5.64
CA GLN A 199 -32.80 9.14 5.72
C GLN A 199 -32.77 7.93 4.79
N ALA A 200 -33.38 6.82 5.23
CA ALA A 200 -33.54 5.62 4.42
C ALA A 200 -34.38 5.92 3.17
N GLN A 201 -33.88 5.51 2.00
CA GLN A 201 -34.44 5.86 0.71
C GLN A 201 -35.49 4.85 0.19
N ALA A 202 -36.36 5.35 -0.69
CA ALA A 202 -37.24 4.54 -1.52
C ALA A 202 -36.43 3.56 -2.40
N PRO A 203 -37.01 2.42 -2.84
CA PRO A 203 -36.27 1.35 -3.51
C PRO A 203 -35.59 1.82 -4.80
N SER A 204 -34.29 2.09 -4.72
CA SER A 204 -33.41 2.23 -5.87
C SER A 204 -32.68 0.90 -6.00
N ILE A 205 -33.05 0.12 -7.00
CA ILE A 205 -32.38 -1.15 -7.29
C ILE A 205 -31.48 -0.98 -8.52
N ALA A 206 -30.34 -1.64 -8.48
CA ALA A 206 -29.41 -1.70 -9.60
C ALA A 206 -28.82 -3.10 -9.74
N SER A 207 -28.40 -3.44 -10.95
CA SER A 207 -27.68 -4.67 -11.23
C SER A 207 -26.33 -4.39 -11.86
N PHE A 208 -25.28 -5.04 -11.37
CA PHE A 208 -23.91 -4.87 -11.87
C PHE A 208 -23.04 -6.10 -11.60
N GLN A 209 -21.95 -6.23 -12.35
CA GLN A 209 -21.01 -7.34 -12.24
C GLN A 209 -19.56 -6.86 -12.19
N VAL A 210 -18.73 -7.64 -11.48
CA VAL A 210 -17.27 -7.64 -11.62
C VAL A 210 -16.86 -8.92 -12.31
N TRP A 211 -16.11 -8.79 -13.40
CA TRP A 211 -15.46 -9.91 -14.09
C TRP A 211 -13.95 -9.82 -13.91
N ILE A 212 -13.32 -10.98 -13.67
CA ILE A 212 -11.88 -11.16 -13.63
C ILE A 212 -11.55 -12.25 -14.65
N PHE A 213 -10.68 -11.95 -15.60
CA PHE A 213 -10.20 -12.88 -16.62
C PHE A 213 -8.77 -13.28 -16.31
N GLU A 214 -8.49 -14.58 -16.35
CA GLU A 214 -7.14 -15.12 -16.21
C GLU A 214 -6.18 -14.47 -17.23
N ALA A 215 -4.95 -14.17 -16.82
CA ALA A 215 -3.92 -13.69 -17.74
C ALA A 215 -3.65 -14.74 -18.84
N ASP A 216 -3.39 -14.31 -20.07
CA ASP A 216 -2.99 -15.26 -21.12
C ASP A 216 -1.58 -15.78 -20.82
N PRO A 217 -1.41 -17.06 -20.50
CA PRO A 217 -0.12 -17.62 -20.09
C PRO A 217 0.92 -17.60 -21.22
N ASN A 218 0.51 -17.38 -22.47
CA ASN A 218 1.42 -17.36 -23.62
C ASN A 218 1.95 -15.97 -23.95
N THR A 219 1.33 -14.91 -23.41
CA THR A 219 1.64 -13.52 -23.79
C THR A 219 1.92 -12.61 -22.60
N ALA A 220 1.53 -12.99 -21.39
CA ALA A 220 1.71 -12.18 -20.19
C ALA A 220 2.94 -12.65 -19.37
N PRO A 221 3.91 -11.77 -19.07
CA PRO A 221 5.03 -12.07 -18.17
C PRO A 221 4.64 -12.02 -16.68
N SER A 222 3.39 -11.69 -16.35
CA SER A 222 2.78 -11.70 -15.01
C SER A 222 1.41 -12.39 -15.05
N LYS A 223 0.86 -12.81 -13.89
CA LYS A 223 -0.50 -13.39 -13.80
C LYS A 223 -1.58 -12.31 -13.60
N LYS A 224 -1.28 -11.05 -13.93
CA LYS A 224 -2.22 -9.93 -13.82
C LYS A 224 -3.26 -10.04 -14.94
N GLY A 225 -4.50 -10.36 -14.55
CA GLY A 225 -5.63 -10.62 -15.45
C GLY A 225 -6.27 -9.35 -16.02
N THR A 226 -7.28 -9.50 -16.88
CA THR A 226 -8.15 -8.36 -17.28
C THR A 226 -9.31 -8.27 -16.29
N ILE A 227 -9.68 -7.06 -15.85
CA ILE A 227 -10.85 -6.84 -14.99
C ILE A 227 -11.89 -6.05 -15.78
N GLU A 228 -13.17 -6.37 -15.62
CA GLU A 228 -14.26 -5.64 -16.27
C GLU A 228 -15.44 -5.38 -15.35
N PHE A 229 -16.04 -4.19 -15.44
CA PHE A 229 -17.27 -3.83 -14.74
C PHE A 229 -18.42 -3.65 -15.70
N HIS A 230 -19.48 -4.43 -15.50
CA HIS A 230 -20.68 -4.44 -16.33
C HIS A 230 -21.87 -3.88 -15.56
N TYR A 231 -22.73 -3.13 -16.25
CA TYR A 231 -23.85 -2.42 -15.63
C TYR A 231 -25.16 -2.75 -16.34
N GLY A 232 -26.11 -3.28 -15.58
CA GLY A 232 -27.48 -3.52 -16.02
C GLY A 232 -28.37 -2.30 -15.83
N ASP A 233 -29.68 -2.53 -15.94
CA ASP A 233 -30.68 -1.50 -15.67
C ASP A 233 -30.71 -1.14 -14.18
N ALA A 234 -31.10 0.10 -13.89
CA ALA A 234 -31.41 0.53 -12.53
C ALA A 234 -32.66 1.40 -12.49
N GLY A 235 -33.42 1.30 -11.40
CA GLY A 235 -34.70 2.01 -11.23
C GLY A 235 -35.87 1.11 -10.88
N THR A 236 -37.09 1.64 -10.99
CA THR A 236 -38.22 1.15 -10.18
C THR A 236 -39.07 0.07 -10.83
N GLY A 237 -39.22 -1.05 -10.13
CA GLY A 237 -40.35 -1.97 -10.27
C GLY A 237 -41.64 -1.53 -9.54
N SER A 238 -41.70 -0.29 -8.98
CA SER A 238 -42.77 0.15 -8.06
C SER A 238 -43.33 1.57 -8.30
N GLY A 239 -43.02 2.22 -9.43
CA GLY A 239 -43.60 3.51 -9.80
C GLY A 239 -43.12 4.71 -8.96
N VAL A 240 -41.86 4.75 -8.55
CA VAL A 240 -41.25 5.92 -7.90
C VAL A 240 -40.55 6.77 -8.97
N SER A 241 -40.74 8.08 -8.94
CA SER A 241 -40.23 9.01 -9.95
C SER A 241 -38.83 9.57 -9.65
N ILE A 242 -38.09 8.98 -8.71
CA ILE A 242 -36.71 9.38 -8.40
C ILE A 242 -35.89 8.12 -8.14
N VAL A 243 -34.91 7.87 -9.02
CA VAL A 243 -33.84 6.88 -8.82
C VAL A 243 -32.59 7.65 -8.45
N LYS A 244 -31.94 7.29 -7.34
CA LYS A 244 -30.76 7.99 -6.80
C LYS A 244 -29.51 7.14 -6.96
N PHE A 245 -28.53 7.68 -7.67
CA PHE A 245 -27.25 7.03 -7.99
C PHE A 245 -26.05 7.76 -7.37
N SER A 246 -26.30 8.70 -6.46
CA SER A 246 -25.28 9.56 -5.85
C SER A 246 -24.57 8.88 -4.69
N GLY A 247 -23.25 9.05 -4.64
CA GLY A 247 -22.46 8.64 -3.50
C GLY A 247 -21.96 7.21 -3.63
N ALA A 248 -21.47 6.82 -4.82
CA ALA A 248 -20.79 5.56 -5.02
C ALA A 248 -19.41 5.75 -5.65
N SER A 249 -18.45 4.93 -5.27
CA SER A 249 -17.12 4.86 -5.88
C SER A 249 -17.07 3.68 -6.86
N VAL A 250 -16.38 3.86 -7.99
CA VAL A 250 -16.25 2.82 -9.02
C VAL A 250 -14.80 2.74 -9.44
N GLY A 251 -14.21 1.54 -9.47
CA GLY A 251 -12.78 1.43 -9.80
C GLY A 251 -12.06 0.24 -9.17
N ILE A 252 -10.73 0.32 -9.16
CA ILE A 252 -9.84 -0.68 -8.58
C ILE A 252 -8.75 -0.05 -7.72
N GLU A 253 -8.43 -0.68 -6.59
CA GLU A 253 -7.32 -0.32 -5.67
C GLU A 253 -6.32 -1.42 -5.84
N ASP A 254 -5.12 -1.14 -6.36
CA ASP A 254 -4.09 -2.15 -6.68
C ASP A 254 -2.79 -1.96 -5.89
N GLU A 255 -2.73 -1.02 -4.93
CA GLU A 255 -1.63 -0.95 -3.97
C GLU A 255 -2.12 -0.46 -2.61
N PRO A 256 -1.68 -1.08 -1.49
CA PRO A 256 -2.05 -0.65 -0.16
C PRO A 256 -1.57 0.77 0.08
N ALA A 257 -2.52 1.60 0.45
CA ALA A 257 -2.29 3.02 0.60
C ALA A 257 -1.16 3.37 1.59
N VAL A 258 -0.31 4.30 1.18
CA VAL A 258 0.85 4.75 1.98
C VAL A 258 0.36 5.61 3.15
N PRO A 259 0.90 5.45 4.38
CA PRO A 259 0.63 6.38 5.47
C PRO A 259 0.95 7.83 5.04
N ASN A 260 -0.08 8.68 4.97
CA ASN A 260 -0.02 10.08 4.52
C ASN A 260 0.26 10.31 3.01
N GLY A 261 0.06 9.30 2.16
CA GLY A 261 0.13 9.41 0.69
C GLY A 261 -1.25 9.44 0.00
N ASN A 262 -1.28 9.83 -1.27
CA ASN A 262 -2.46 9.62 -2.14
C ASN A 262 -2.63 8.12 -2.40
N THR A 263 -3.85 7.61 -2.45
CA THR A 263 -4.11 6.22 -2.85
C THR A 263 -3.82 6.06 -4.35
N THR A 264 -3.35 4.88 -4.76
CA THR A 264 -3.16 4.54 -6.18
C THR A 264 -4.47 4.15 -6.87
N TRP A 265 -5.61 4.30 -6.19
CA TRP A 265 -6.94 3.99 -6.73
C TRP A 265 -7.16 4.55 -8.14
N ILE A 266 -7.70 3.70 -9.02
CA ILE A 266 -8.23 4.14 -10.30
C ILE A 266 -9.73 4.32 -10.19
N ASN A 267 -10.21 5.55 -10.29
CA ASN A 267 -11.65 5.79 -10.32
C ASN A 267 -12.17 5.73 -11.76
N ALA A 268 -12.94 4.70 -12.05
CA ALA A 268 -13.54 4.47 -13.35
C ALA A 268 -14.96 5.05 -13.37
N VAL A 269 -15.05 6.35 -13.56
CA VAL A 269 -16.33 7.07 -13.72
C VAL A 269 -16.25 7.98 -14.94
N THR A 270 -17.37 8.13 -15.64
CA THR A 270 -17.43 9.00 -16.81
C THR A 270 -17.83 10.43 -16.44
N TYR A 271 -16.96 11.40 -16.75
CA TYR A 271 -17.28 12.83 -16.65
C TYR A 271 -17.23 13.50 -18.02
N ALA A 272 -18.22 14.33 -18.33
CA ALA A 272 -18.22 15.18 -19.51
C ALA A 272 -17.55 16.53 -19.17
N GLU A 273 -16.22 16.62 -19.25
CA GLU A 273 -15.49 17.88 -19.12
C GLU A 273 -15.45 18.56 -20.50
N THR A 274 -16.53 19.28 -20.84
CA THR A 274 -16.70 20.14 -22.03
C THR A 274 -16.02 19.69 -23.34
N GLY A 275 -16.82 19.08 -24.22
CA GLY A 275 -16.47 18.78 -25.62
C GLY A 275 -16.23 17.31 -25.86
N ASN A 276 -17.30 16.54 -26.12
CA ASN A 276 -17.34 15.14 -26.61
C ASN A 276 -16.37 14.08 -26.04
N GLN A 277 -15.50 14.40 -25.07
CA GLN A 277 -14.53 13.50 -24.47
C GLN A 277 -15.07 12.95 -23.15
N ILE A 278 -14.92 11.64 -22.97
CA ILE A 278 -15.27 10.89 -21.77
C ILE A 278 -13.94 10.43 -21.16
N LEU A 279 -13.64 10.86 -19.93
CA LEU A 279 -12.35 10.60 -19.27
C LEU A 279 -12.56 9.75 -18.00
N SER A 280 -11.71 8.74 -17.78
CA SER A 280 -11.53 8.02 -16.51
C SER A 280 -10.13 8.31 -15.96
N ARG A 281 -9.99 8.64 -14.67
CA ARG A 281 -8.70 8.99 -14.03
C ARG A 281 -8.72 8.64 -12.54
N SER A 282 -7.55 8.51 -11.90
CA SER A 282 -7.46 8.50 -10.43
C SER A 282 -8.08 9.78 -9.87
N ASP A 283 -9.20 9.60 -9.17
CA ASP A 283 -10.07 10.68 -8.74
C ASP A 283 -10.79 10.24 -7.47
N THR A 284 -11.03 11.16 -6.55
CA THR A 284 -11.73 10.86 -5.29
C THR A 284 -13.22 11.24 -5.34
N ARG A 285 -13.69 11.70 -6.50
CA ARG A 285 -15.11 12.06 -6.71
C ARG A 285 -15.98 10.82 -6.81
N LEU A 286 -17.11 10.84 -6.11
CA LEU A 286 -18.14 9.81 -6.23
C LEU A 286 -18.96 10.02 -7.52
N THR A 287 -19.50 8.93 -8.07
CA THR A 287 -20.46 9.00 -9.17
C THR A 287 -21.86 9.36 -8.64
N SER A 288 -22.59 10.09 -9.48
CA SER A 288 -24.02 10.39 -9.31
C SER A 288 -24.87 9.96 -10.51
N ASN A 289 -24.26 9.25 -11.46
CA ASN A 289 -24.88 8.83 -12.71
C ASN A 289 -25.02 7.32 -12.78
N TRP A 290 -26.05 6.87 -13.49
CA TRP A 290 -26.20 5.47 -13.89
C TRP A 290 -26.45 5.35 -15.41
N PRO A 291 -25.79 4.40 -16.09
CA PRO A 291 -24.68 3.60 -15.57
C PRO A 291 -23.43 4.49 -15.36
N PRO A 292 -22.52 4.14 -14.44
CA PRO A 292 -21.28 4.88 -14.23
C PRO A 292 -20.41 5.01 -15.50
N SER A 293 -20.55 4.05 -16.43
CA SER A 293 -19.95 4.04 -17.77
C SER A 293 -20.56 5.05 -18.76
N GLY A 294 -21.54 5.84 -18.31
CA GLY A 294 -22.07 7.02 -18.98
C GLY A 294 -23.26 6.75 -19.91
N LEU A 295 -23.29 5.62 -20.62
CA LEU A 295 -24.43 5.20 -21.45
C LEU A 295 -24.73 3.70 -21.24
N PRO A 296 -26.00 3.27 -21.35
CA PRO A 296 -26.36 1.85 -21.37
C PRO A 296 -25.58 1.07 -22.43
N GLY A 297 -25.18 -0.17 -22.10
CA GLY A 297 -24.41 -1.03 -23.00
C GLY A 297 -22.91 -0.70 -23.07
N ARG A 298 -22.38 0.01 -22.07
CA ARG A 298 -20.95 0.26 -21.91
C ARG A 298 -20.41 -0.34 -20.62
N ILE A 299 -19.19 -0.85 -20.70
CA ILE A 299 -18.46 -1.44 -19.58
C ILE A 299 -17.14 -0.72 -19.36
N PHE A 300 -16.60 -0.81 -18.15
CA PHE A 300 -15.19 -0.49 -17.91
C PHE A 300 -14.34 -1.74 -18.11
N VAL A 301 -13.20 -1.59 -18.77
CA VAL A 301 -12.22 -2.65 -19.01
C VAL A 301 -10.88 -2.16 -18.48
N PHE A 302 -10.36 -2.82 -17.47
CA PHE A 302 -9.04 -2.59 -16.90
C PHE A 302 -8.08 -3.60 -17.53
N ASN A 303 -7.23 -3.13 -18.43
CA ASN A 303 -6.24 -3.95 -19.12
C ASN A 303 -4.88 -3.81 -18.45
N THR A 304 -4.16 -4.91 -18.34
CA THR A 304 -2.74 -4.90 -18.00
C THR A 304 -1.98 -4.64 -19.29
N ASP A 305 -1.43 -3.44 -19.44
CA ASP A 305 -0.56 -3.17 -20.59
C ASP A 305 0.78 -3.84 -20.29
N GLY A 306 1.04 -4.99 -20.93
CA GLY A 306 2.35 -5.64 -20.87
C GLY A 306 3.42 -4.71 -21.44
N THR A 307 4.16 -4.03 -20.59
CA THR A 307 5.16 -3.05 -21.03
C THR A 307 6.49 -3.73 -21.32
N ALA A 308 6.97 -3.51 -22.54
CA ALA A 308 8.32 -3.90 -22.97
C ALA A 308 9.36 -3.22 -22.06
N GLY A 309 10.18 -4.05 -21.39
CA GLY A 309 11.21 -3.60 -20.46
C GLY A 309 12.19 -2.60 -21.08
N ILE A 310 12.49 -1.54 -20.33
CA ILE A 310 13.55 -0.59 -20.68
C ILE A 310 14.88 -1.27 -20.39
N ARG A 311 15.73 -1.37 -21.43
CA ARG A 311 17.06 -1.96 -21.28
C ARG A 311 18.00 -0.96 -20.59
N GLY A 312 17.92 -0.89 -19.26
CA GLY A 312 18.77 -0.08 -18.40
C GLY A 312 18.78 -0.66 -16.99
N TRP A 313 19.89 -1.27 -16.59
CA TRP A 313 20.08 -1.82 -15.23
C TRP A 313 20.37 -0.66 -14.28
N GLY A 314 19.78 -0.66 -13.09
CA GLY A 314 20.20 0.17 -11.97
C GLY A 314 19.97 1.66 -12.20
N ASP A 315 18.87 2.00 -12.86
CA ASP A 315 18.43 3.38 -13.02
C ASP A 315 17.69 3.93 -11.80
N GLY A 316 17.49 3.14 -10.75
CA GLY A 316 16.97 3.56 -9.44
C GLY A 316 15.45 3.68 -9.36
N ASP A 317 14.74 3.41 -10.45
CA ASP A 317 13.28 3.39 -10.48
C ASP A 317 12.76 1.99 -10.16
N ALA A 318 12.95 1.59 -8.91
CA ALA A 318 12.51 0.29 -8.41
C ALA A 318 10.98 0.11 -8.46
N THR A 319 10.21 1.18 -8.57
CA THR A 319 8.75 1.17 -8.76
C THR A 319 8.31 1.03 -10.22
N LEU A 320 9.26 1.08 -11.16
CA LEU A 320 9.03 0.95 -12.60
C LEU A 320 8.12 2.06 -13.15
N THR A 321 8.14 3.26 -12.58
CA THR A 321 7.35 4.39 -13.08
C THR A 321 7.68 4.77 -14.53
N GLN A 322 8.91 4.53 -14.98
CA GLN A 322 9.36 4.77 -16.34
C GLN A 322 8.77 3.81 -17.39
N VAL A 323 8.33 2.61 -16.99
CA VAL A 323 7.74 1.66 -17.95
C VAL A 323 6.29 1.99 -18.28
N ASP A 324 5.71 2.98 -17.59
CA ASP A 324 4.36 3.51 -17.85
C ASP A 324 4.12 3.60 -19.37
N PRO A 325 3.10 2.89 -19.90
CA PRO A 325 2.79 2.90 -21.32
C PRO A 325 2.54 4.30 -21.89
N ASN A 326 2.15 5.26 -21.04
CA ASN A 326 1.90 6.66 -21.41
C ASN A 326 3.16 7.53 -21.39
N THR A 327 4.27 7.05 -20.80
CA THR A 327 5.53 7.80 -20.83
C THR A 327 6.15 7.72 -22.24
N PRO A 328 6.34 8.86 -22.94
CA PRO A 328 6.91 8.85 -24.28
C PRO A 328 8.28 8.16 -24.29
N PRO A 329 8.59 7.29 -25.27
CA PRO A 329 9.83 6.51 -25.28
C PRO A 329 11.12 7.33 -25.14
N ASN A 330 11.11 8.58 -25.62
CA ASN A 330 12.25 9.51 -25.52
C ASN A 330 12.45 10.11 -24.12
N VAL A 331 11.45 10.04 -23.24
CA VAL A 331 11.49 10.56 -21.87
C VAL A 331 11.98 9.49 -20.89
N ARG A 332 11.71 8.21 -21.17
CA ARG A 332 12.10 7.04 -20.37
C ARG A 332 13.60 6.92 -20.07
N ALA A 333 14.45 7.66 -20.78
CA ALA A 333 15.89 7.66 -20.55
C ALA A 333 16.38 8.70 -19.52
N ASP A 334 15.51 9.60 -19.04
CA ASP A 334 15.88 10.61 -18.05
C ASP A 334 15.54 10.15 -16.63
N GLN A 335 16.51 9.46 -16.01
CA GLN A 335 16.48 8.97 -14.64
C GLN A 335 15.95 10.00 -13.61
N ARG A 336 16.23 11.29 -13.81
CA ARG A 336 15.83 12.37 -12.88
C ARG A 336 14.31 12.51 -12.74
N LEU A 337 13.55 12.00 -13.69
CA LEU A 337 12.09 12.13 -13.72
C LEU A 337 11.37 11.02 -12.97
N PHE A 338 12.03 9.88 -12.75
CA PHE A 338 11.39 8.65 -12.30
C PHE A 338 11.90 8.15 -10.94
N VAL A 339 13.11 8.57 -10.53
CA VAL A 339 13.64 8.21 -9.21
C VAL A 339 12.96 9.03 -8.12
N THR A 340 12.40 8.37 -7.11
CA THR A 340 11.64 8.96 -6.02
C THR A 340 11.90 8.27 -4.67
N MET A 341 11.28 8.78 -3.60
CA MET A 341 11.33 8.13 -2.29
C MET A 341 10.51 6.83 -2.23
N ALA A 342 9.58 6.62 -3.16
CA ALA A 342 8.81 5.37 -3.24
C ALA A 342 9.72 4.18 -3.60
N ASP A 343 10.72 4.41 -4.45
CA ASP A 343 11.72 3.40 -4.84
C ASP A 343 12.53 2.94 -3.61
N VAL A 344 12.97 3.90 -2.79
CA VAL A 344 13.67 3.66 -1.52
C VAL A 344 12.81 2.78 -0.61
N ILE A 345 11.55 3.14 -0.41
CA ILE A 345 10.64 2.40 0.48
C ILE A 345 10.37 0.99 -0.06
N ARG A 346 10.24 0.80 -1.38
CA ARG A 346 10.03 -0.52 -1.98
C ARG A 346 11.21 -1.45 -1.69
N ILE A 347 12.43 -0.96 -1.92
CA ILE A 347 13.67 -1.69 -1.61
C ILE A 347 13.73 -2.04 -0.12
N LEU A 348 13.52 -1.06 0.77
CA LEU A 348 13.56 -1.28 2.22
C LEU A 348 12.49 -2.27 2.71
N ARG A 349 11.28 -2.22 2.16
CA ARG A 349 10.20 -3.18 2.48
C ARG A 349 10.60 -4.60 2.07
N HIS A 350 11.14 -4.75 0.86
CA HIS A 350 11.61 -6.05 0.38
C HIS A 350 12.69 -6.62 1.29
N GLN A 351 13.72 -5.83 1.58
CA GLN A 351 14.83 -6.28 2.43
C GLN A 351 14.41 -6.56 3.88
N ALA A 352 13.41 -5.84 4.39
CA ALA A 352 12.82 -6.10 5.69
C ALA A 352 11.95 -7.38 5.71
N GLY A 353 11.79 -8.08 4.58
CA GLY A 353 10.98 -9.29 4.47
C GLY A 353 9.49 -9.03 4.49
N ARG A 354 9.05 -7.82 4.14
CA ARG A 354 7.62 -7.52 3.91
C ARG A 354 7.18 -8.15 2.58
N PRO A 355 5.91 -8.53 2.44
CA PRO A 355 5.37 -9.07 1.19
C PRO A 355 5.19 -7.94 0.17
N VAL A 356 6.29 -7.53 -0.47
CA VAL A 356 6.29 -6.59 -1.60
C VAL A 356 6.87 -7.26 -2.84
N GLU A 357 6.27 -7.00 -4.00
CA GLU A 357 6.74 -7.54 -5.28
C GLU A 357 8.08 -6.92 -5.65
N PHE A 358 9.13 -7.72 -5.50
CA PHE A 358 10.49 -7.30 -5.83
C PHE A 358 11.12 -8.38 -6.70
N ASP A 359 10.62 -8.48 -7.93
CA ASP A 359 11.13 -9.47 -8.87
C ASP A 359 12.56 -9.11 -9.29
N SER A 360 13.45 -10.06 -9.05
CA SER A 360 14.86 -10.00 -9.38
C SER A 360 15.15 -10.29 -10.86
N ALA A 361 14.15 -10.58 -11.69
CA ALA A 361 14.36 -10.82 -13.11
C ALA A 361 14.76 -9.54 -13.87
N ILE A 362 15.28 -9.74 -15.09
CA ILE A 362 15.67 -8.63 -15.97
C ILE A 362 14.49 -7.71 -16.29
N ASN A 363 14.73 -6.40 -16.28
CA ASN A 363 13.72 -5.32 -16.47
C ASN A 363 12.63 -5.26 -15.40
N ARG A 364 12.86 -5.84 -14.20
CA ARG A 364 11.94 -5.82 -13.07
C ARG A 364 12.49 -4.99 -11.90
N HIS A 365 11.76 -4.93 -10.80
CA HIS A 365 12.05 -4.09 -9.64
C HIS A 365 13.50 -4.21 -9.14
N GLY A 366 14.02 -5.42 -8.95
CA GLY A 366 15.41 -5.63 -8.52
C GLY A 366 16.43 -5.20 -9.57
N TYR A 367 16.10 -5.37 -10.84
CA TYR A 367 16.92 -4.90 -11.95
C TYR A 367 16.95 -3.37 -12.06
N HIS A 368 15.90 -2.65 -11.70
CA HIS A 368 15.94 -1.19 -11.73
C HIS A 368 16.49 -0.60 -10.42
N GLY A 369 16.23 -1.23 -9.28
CA GLY A 369 16.64 -0.76 -7.96
C GLY A 369 18.13 -0.89 -7.63
N ASP A 370 18.87 -1.80 -8.29
CA ASP A 370 20.30 -2.07 -8.04
C ASP A 370 21.19 -0.97 -8.65
N VAL A 371 21.16 0.21 -8.05
CA VAL A 371 21.79 1.43 -8.59
C VAL A 371 23.30 1.41 -8.57
N ASN A 372 23.91 0.56 -7.74
CA ASN A 372 25.37 0.41 -7.70
C ASN A 372 25.90 -0.75 -8.55
N HIS A 373 24.98 -1.49 -9.20
CA HIS A 373 25.23 -2.57 -10.15
C HIS A 373 26.02 -3.74 -9.56
N ASN A 374 25.72 -4.13 -8.31
CA ASN A 374 26.47 -5.17 -7.61
C ASN A 374 25.60 -6.34 -7.10
N GLY A 375 24.27 -6.22 -7.15
CA GLY A 375 23.32 -7.17 -6.57
C GLY A 375 23.02 -8.41 -7.41
N ARG A 376 23.85 -8.78 -8.39
CA ARG A 376 23.56 -9.95 -9.24
C ARG A 376 23.86 -11.28 -8.55
N PHE A 377 22.99 -12.25 -8.80
CA PHE A 377 23.17 -13.63 -8.39
C PHE A 377 22.58 -14.61 -9.38
N TYR A 378 22.97 -15.87 -9.27
CA TYR A 378 22.38 -16.98 -10.02
C TYR A 378 22.24 -18.21 -9.13
N TYR A 379 21.39 -19.14 -9.54
CA TYR A 379 21.24 -20.43 -8.90
C TYR A 379 21.84 -21.52 -9.77
N SER A 380 22.66 -22.39 -9.18
CA SER A 380 23.29 -23.50 -9.90
C SER A 380 23.79 -24.58 -8.95
N THR A 381 24.04 -25.78 -9.46
CA THR A 381 24.72 -26.86 -8.73
C THR A 381 26.24 -26.78 -8.82
N SER A 382 26.77 -25.89 -9.67
CA SER A 382 28.20 -25.63 -9.83
C SER A 382 28.49 -24.13 -9.83
N ASN A 383 29.67 -23.73 -9.36
CA ASN A 383 30.10 -22.32 -9.41
C ASN A 383 30.95 -22.05 -10.66
N TYR A 384 31.24 -20.78 -10.92
CA TYR A 384 31.94 -20.33 -12.12
C TYR A 384 33.32 -20.99 -12.33
N ASP A 385 34.11 -21.14 -11.26
CA ASP A 385 35.50 -21.64 -11.32
C ASP A 385 35.66 -23.09 -10.85
N ASN A 386 34.57 -23.74 -10.46
CA ASN A 386 34.52 -25.07 -9.85
C ASN A 386 35.37 -25.21 -8.56
N THR A 387 35.66 -24.10 -7.87
CA THR A 387 36.50 -24.09 -6.65
C THR A 387 35.78 -23.53 -5.42
N GLY A 388 35.83 -24.29 -4.33
CA GLY A 388 35.95 -23.75 -2.96
C GLY A 388 34.70 -23.23 -2.25
N ASP A 389 33.84 -22.44 -2.89
CA ASP A 389 32.67 -21.87 -2.22
C ASP A 389 31.50 -22.87 -2.20
N SER A 390 31.55 -23.77 -1.21
CA SER A 390 30.48 -24.69 -0.80
C SER A 390 29.86 -25.54 -1.92
N VAL A 391 30.68 -26.29 -2.66
CA VAL A 391 30.18 -27.33 -3.58
C VAL A 391 29.55 -28.46 -2.76
N ILE A 392 28.23 -28.52 -2.72
CA ILE A 392 27.48 -29.73 -2.32
C ILE A 392 26.87 -30.31 -3.60
N LEU A 393 27.51 -31.34 -4.15
CA LEU A 393 27.06 -32.07 -5.34
C LEU A 393 25.59 -32.49 -5.20
N GLY A 394 24.73 -31.95 -6.07
CA GLY A 394 23.30 -32.30 -6.16
C GLY A 394 22.32 -31.34 -5.49
N THR A 395 22.78 -30.25 -4.86
CA THR A 395 21.91 -29.21 -4.29
C THR A 395 22.10 -27.88 -5.02
N VAL A 396 21.01 -27.22 -5.42
CA VAL A 396 21.05 -25.89 -6.06
C VAL A 396 21.44 -24.84 -5.01
N GLN A 397 22.49 -24.07 -5.29
CA GLN A 397 23.02 -23.00 -4.43
C GLN A 397 22.90 -21.62 -5.08
N ARG A 398 22.85 -20.55 -4.28
CA ARG A 398 22.88 -19.15 -4.74
C ARG A 398 24.32 -18.66 -4.81
N TYR A 399 24.75 -18.13 -5.95
CA TYR A 399 26.08 -17.55 -6.15
C TYR A 399 25.98 -16.07 -6.50
N LYS A 400 26.71 -15.20 -5.78
CA LYS A 400 26.79 -13.75 -6.07
C LYS A 400 27.82 -13.49 -7.18
N VAL A 401 27.53 -12.54 -8.06
CA VAL A 401 28.36 -12.17 -9.23
C VAL A 401 28.99 -10.79 -9.01
N PHE A 402 30.29 -10.76 -8.73
CA PHE A 402 31.05 -9.52 -8.48
C PHE A 402 31.77 -9.01 -9.74
N TRP A 403 31.02 -8.70 -10.81
CA TRP A 403 31.61 -8.28 -12.10
C TRP A 403 31.02 -6.99 -12.67
N PRO A 404 31.48 -5.81 -12.24
CA PRO A 404 30.83 -4.55 -12.56
C PRO A 404 30.97 -4.19 -14.05
N PHE A 405 29.93 -4.45 -14.85
CA PHE A 405 29.84 -4.07 -16.26
C PHE A 405 28.52 -3.34 -16.54
N LYS A 406 28.57 -2.26 -17.35
CA LYS A 406 27.44 -1.36 -17.62
C LYS A 406 26.33 -2.02 -18.45
N SER A 407 26.63 -3.16 -19.05
CA SER A 407 25.73 -3.94 -19.87
C SER A 407 25.27 -5.19 -19.13
N THR A 408 24.05 -5.64 -19.44
CA THR A 408 23.53 -6.96 -19.07
C THR A 408 24.35 -8.13 -19.60
N ASN A 409 25.36 -7.88 -20.45
CA ASN A 409 26.11 -8.86 -21.25
C ASN A 409 26.26 -10.22 -20.54
N GLU A 410 25.40 -11.12 -21.00
CA GLU A 410 25.21 -12.50 -20.54
C GLU A 410 26.40 -13.42 -20.91
N ASN A 411 27.46 -12.87 -21.52
CA ASN A 411 28.65 -13.59 -21.93
C ASN A 411 29.67 -13.72 -20.78
N LEU A 412 29.20 -13.91 -19.55
CA LEU A 412 30.05 -14.33 -18.46
C LEU A 412 30.33 -15.82 -18.66
N PRO A 413 31.58 -16.27 -18.54
CA PRO A 413 31.84 -17.70 -18.53
C PRO A 413 31.21 -18.23 -17.24
N LEU A 414 30.42 -19.30 -17.31
CA LEU A 414 29.49 -19.67 -16.26
C LEU A 414 29.27 -21.18 -16.23
N PRO A 415 28.71 -21.72 -15.13
CA PRO A 415 28.55 -23.15 -14.98
C PRO A 415 27.65 -23.73 -16.07
N ASN A 416 28.19 -24.70 -16.81
CA ASN A 416 27.49 -25.41 -17.87
C ASN A 416 26.71 -26.59 -17.28
N ASP A 417 25.74 -26.30 -16.42
CA ASP A 417 24.83 -27.30 -15.86
C ASP A 417 23.35 -26.97 -16.13
N ASN A 418 22.50 -27.99 -16.11
CA ASN A 418 21.09 -27.88 -16.46
C ASN A 418 20.24 -27.16 -15.38
N THR A 419 20.86 -26.70 -14.28
CA THR A 419 20.16 -25.99 -13.20
C THR A 419 20.30 -24.48 -13.30
N PHE A 420 21.23 -23.99 -14.12
CA PHE A 420 21.33 -22.57 -14.43
C PHE A 420 20.11 -22.11 -15.24
N ASN A 421 19.37 -21.15 -14.69
CA ASN A 421 18.14 -20.62 -15.31
C ASN A 421 18.23 -19.10 -15.56
N GLY A 422 19.45 -18.54 -15.62
CA GLY A 422 19.69 -17.12 -15.87
C GLY A 422 20.14 -16.33 -14.64
N PHE A 423 20.23 -15.01 -14.83
CA PHE A 423 20.66 -14.06 -13.81
C PHE A 423 19.47 -13.42 -13.09
N PHE A 424 19.69 -13.16 -11.82
CA PHE A 424 18.80 -12.42 -10.94
C PHE A 424 19.54 -11.21 -10.39
N PHE A 425 18.78 -10.17 -10.05
CA PHE A 425 19.24 -8.86 -9.61
C PHE A 425 18.58 -8.51 -8.27
N ASP A 426 19.38 -8.04 -7.34
CA ASP A 426 18.95 -7.67 -5.98
C ASP A 426 19.28 -6.19 -5.78
N ALA A 427 18.46 -5.48 -5.04
CA ALA A 427 18.78 -4.14 -4.59
C ALA A 427 18.61 -4.09 -3.07
N ASP A 428 19.55 -3.46 -2.38
CA ASP A 428 19.59 -3.52 -0.93
C ASP A 428 19.49 -2.15 -0.24
N GLU A 429 19.64 -2.11 1.08
CA GLU A 429 19.56 -0.88 1.85
C GLU A 429 20.60 0.16 1.42
N PHE A 430 21.73 -0.28 0.89
CA PHE A 430 22.75 0.62 0.39
C PHE A 430 22.30 1.29 -0.92
N ASP A 431 21.69 0.55 -1.84
CA ASP A 431 21.06 1.12 -3.04
C ASP A 431 19.99 2.15 -2.68
N ALA A 432 19.12 1.82 -1.73
CA ALA A 432 18.10 2.73 -1.22
C ALA A 432 18.73 4.02 -0.65
N SER A 433 19.85 3.91 0.09
CA SER A 433 20.57 5.07 0.64
C SER A 433 21.28 5.92 -0.42
N LEU A 434 21.73 5.30 -1.53
CA LEU A 434 22.29 6.00 -2.68
C LEU A 434 21.22 6.79 -3.44
N ILE A 435 20.02 6.21 -3.62
CA ILE A 435 18.84 6.90 -4.16
C ILE A 435 18.49 8.11 -3.28
N MET A 436 18.42 7.96 -1.96
CA MET A 436 18.17 9.09 -1.05
C MET A 436 19.23 10.18 -1.20
N THR A 437 20.50 9.80 -1.32
CA THR A 437 21.61 10.76 -1.47
C THR A 437 21.54 11.51 -2.80
N TYR A 438 21.10 10.84 -3.87
CA TYR A 438 20.83 11.44 -5.17
C TYR A 438 19.68 12.44 -5.12
N LEU A 439 18.55 12.06 -4.51
CA LEU A 439 17.38 12.94 -4.32
C LEU A 439 17.71 14.19 -3.48
N ALA A 440 18.63 14.06 -2.52
CA ALA A 440 19.15 15.18 -1.74
C ALA A 440 20.11 16.09 -2.52
N ALA A 441 20.28 15.89 -3.84
CA ALA A 441 21.21 16.59 -4.72
C ALA A 441 22.68 16.54 -4.24
N LYS A 442 23.03 15.52 -3.46
CA LYS A 442 24.40 15.27 -2.99
C LYS A 442 25.20 14.41 -3.97
N LEU A 443 24.52 13.72 -4.89
CA LEU A 443 25.12 13.03 -6.03
C LEU A 443 24.73 13.71 -7.35
N PRO A 444 25.67 13.90 -8.30
CA PRO A 444 25.35 14.42 -9.63
C PRO A 444 24.60 13.40 -10.52
N GLY A 445 24.64 12.12 -10.13
CA GLY A 445 24.04 10.97 -10.80
C GLY A 445 24.18 9.74 -9.91
N LEU A 446 23.34 8.72 -10.12
CA LEU A 446 23.51 7.45 -9.41
C LEU A 446 24.83 6.78 -9.81
N PRO A 447 25.56 6.17 -8.85
CA PRO A 447 26.86 5.58 -9.11
C PRO A 447 26.74 4.35 -10.03
N TRP A 448 27.87 3.79 -10.44
CA TRP A 448 27.89 2.59 -11.28
C TRP A 448 28.78 1.48 -10.68
N LEU A 449 29.42 1.76 -9.54
CA LEU A 449 30.44 0.93 -8.91
C LEU A 449 30.69 1.34 -7.44
N PRO A 450 30.87 0.40 -6.50
CA PRO A 450 31.27 0.71 -5.11
C PRO A 450 32.61 1.44 -4.99
N ASP A 451 33.52 1.25 -5.96
CA ASP A 451 34.90 1.77 -5.94
C ASP A 451 35.09 3.10 -6.71
N THR A 452 34.04 3.57 -7.40
CA THR A 452 33.98 4.98 -7.81
C THR A 452 33.38 5.76 -6.66
N LEU A 453 34.20 6.04 -5.64
CA LEU A 453 33.82 6.93 -4.53
C LEU A 453 33.07 8.13 -5.10
N PRO A 454 31.77 8.32 -4.77
CA PRO A 454 31.04 9.46 -5.29
C PRO A 454 31.79 10.71 -4.84
N HIS A 455 32.25 11.51 -5.81
CA HIS A 455 32.83 12.81 -5.52
C HIS A 455 31.70 13.69 -4.97
N PHE A 456 31.46 13.64 -3.67
CA PHE A 456 30.51 14.51 -2.97
C PHE A 456 30.94 15.96 -3.24
N THR A 457 30.17 16.67 -4.05
CA THR A 457 30.50 18.04 -4.47
C THR A 457 30.18 19.01 -3.34
N GLY A 458 31.12 19.19 -2.40
CA GLY A 458 31.02 20.17 -1.32
C GLY A 458 32.29 20.22 -0.48
N LYS A 459 32.75 21.42 -0.13
CA LYS A 459 34.00 21.67 0.62
C LYS A 459 33.98 21.02 2.02
N ALA A 460 34.47 19.78 2.11
CA ALA A 460 35.25 19.15 3.19
C ALA A 460 35.10 17.63 3.05
N VAL A 461 36.14 16.95 2.57
CA VAL A 461 36.23 15.49 2.64
C VAL A 461 36.57 15.13 4.09
N ALA A 462 35.56 15.02 4.94
CA ALA A 462 35.74 14.39 6.24
C ALA A 462 35.98 12.90 6.00
N ASN A 463 37.04 12.35 6.58
CA ASN A 463 37.37 10.92 6.51
C ASN A 463 36.14 10.07 6.86
N VAL A 464 35.57 9.37 5.88
CA VAL A 464 34.57 8.34 6.12
C VAL A 464 35.29 7.16 6.75
N ASN A 465 35.06 6.92 8.04
CA ASN A 465 35.68 5.81 8.78
C ASN A 465 34.66 4.95 9.52
N ALA A 466 33.36 5.23 9.38
CA ALA A 466 32.32 4.33 9.83
C ALA A 466 32.42 3.00 9.05
N SER A 467 32.45 1.89 9.78
CA SER A 467 32.58 0.54 9.21
C SER A 467 31.56 -0.44 9.78
N ASP A 468 30.75 0.02 10.74
CA ASP A 468 29.87 -0.80 11.54
C ASP A 468 28.85 0.09 12.26
N ILE A 469 27.79 -0.55 12.75
CA ILE A 469 26.81 0.07 13.63
C ILE A 469 27.13 -0.20 15.10
N VAL A 470 26.54 0.60 15.98
CA VAL A 470 26.56 0.42 17.43
C VAL A 470 25.13 0.36 17.94
N LEU A 471 24.82 -0.63 18.77
CA LEU A 471 23.55 -0.73 19.49
C LEU A 471 23.71 -0.05 20.85
N GLU A 472 23.07 1.10 21.04
CA GLU A 472 23.21 1.89 22.26
C GLU A 472 22.39 1.30 23.42
N ASN A 473 22.98 1.25 24.61
CA ASN A 473 22.31 0.86 25.86
C ASN A 473 21.65 2.06 26.57
N SER A 474 21.00 2.93 25.81
CA SER A 474 20.25 4.10 26.31
C SER A 474 18.73 3.93 26.19
N GLY A 475 18.30 2.70 25.88
CA GLY A 475 16.92 2.33 25.66
C GLY A 475 16.03 2.43 26.87
N THR A 476 14.81 2.96 26.70
CA THR A 476 13.79 2.87 27.74
C THR A 476 13.24 1.43 27.78
N LYS A 477 13.38 0.75 28.92
CA LYS A 477 12.77 -0.57 29.13
C LYS A 477 11.37 -0.42 29.72
N THR A 478 10.36 -0.85 28.97
CA THR A 478 8.97 -0.93 29.45
C THR A 478 8.51 -2.39 29.44
N GLY A 479 8.63 -3.07 30.58
CA GLY A 479 8.35 -4.51 30.66
C GLY A 479 9.37 -5.34 29.87
N ARG A 480 8.93 -6.05 28.82
CA ARG A 480 9.81 -6.81 27.90
C ARG A 480 10.23 -6.01 26.66
N LEU A 481 9.62 -4.85 26.42
CA LEU A 481 9.94 -3.98 25.29
C LEU A 481 11.16 -3.12 25.60
N VAL A 482 12.08 -3.06 24.64
CA VAL A 482 13.29 -2.25 24.70
C VAL A 482 13.43 -1.48 23.40
N GLU A 483 13.65 -0.18 23.51
CA GLU A 483 14.05 0.67 22.40
C GLU A 483 15.58 0.67 22.28
N ILE A 484 16.13 0.39 21.11
CA ILE A 484 17.57 0.29 20.88
C ILE A 484 17.95 1.33 19.84
N PRO A 485 18.52 2.47 20.25
CA PRO A 485 19.06 3.44 19.31
C PRO A 485 20.26 2.83 18.57
N ILE A 486 20.29 2.99 17.27
CA ILE A 486 21.37 2.55 16.39
C ILE A 486 22.18 3.77 15.99
N THR A 487 23.48 3.74 16.26
CA THR A 487 24.44 4.78 15.88
C THR A 487 25.55 4.18 15.04
N LEU A 488 26.48 5.01 14.55
CA LEU A 488 27.65 4.56 13.80
C LEU A 488 28.90 4.56 14.68
N ASN A 489 29.79 3.60 14.45
CA ASN A 489 31.09 3.52 15.15
C ASN A 489 32.11 4.60 14.72
N GLY A 490 31.77 5.39 13.70
CA GLY A 490 32.66 6.37 13.06
C GLY A 490 31.87 7.47 12.38
N TYR A 491 32.58 8.33 11.67
CA TYR A 491 31.99 9.38 10.84
C TYR A 491 31.58 8.80 9.49
N SER A 492 30.39 9.19 9.03
CA SER A 492 29.91 8.93 7.68
C SER A 492 29.44 10.24 7.04
N ASN A 493 29.76 10.44 5.76
CA ASN A 493 29.28 11.55 4.96
C ASN A 493 28.82 11.00 3.61
N GLY A 494 27.52 10.72 3.50
CA GLY A 494 26.93 10.10 2.32
C GLY A 494 25.88 9.06 2.68
N ALA A 495 25.83 8.03 1.85
CA ALA A 495 24.90 6.91 1.91
C ALA A 495 25.30 5.89 3.00
N VAL A 496 24.31 5.44 3.78
CA VAL A 496 24.45 4.44 4.84
C VAL A 496 23.26 3.48 4.74
N GLY A 497 23.52 2.23 4.38
CA GLY A 497 22.56 1.13 4.37
C GLY A 497 22.83 0.17 5.53
N VAL A 498 21.80 -0.21 6.28
CA VAL A 498 21.90 -1.16 7.40
C VAL A 498 20.77 -2.18 7.35
N LYS A 499 21.13 -3.45 7.44
CA LYS A 499 20.18 -4.55 7.68
C LYS A 499 20.46 -5.23 9.00
N LEU A 500 19.39 -5.53 9.73
CA LEU A 500 19.42 -6.30 10.97
C LEU A 500 18.49 -7.49 10.86
N GLU A 501 18.99 -8.69 11.08
CA GLU A 501 18.14 -9.87 11.25
C GLU A 501 18.11 -10.30 12.72
N ALA A 502 16.93 -10.28 13.32
CA ALA A 502 16.73 -10.66 14.71
C ALA A 502 16.98 -12.15 14.91
N ALA A 503 17.86 -12.47 15.85
CA ALA A 503 18.13 -13.84 16.22
C ALA A 503 16.97 -14.45 17.02
N LYS A 504 16.90 -15.78 17.05
CA LYS A 504 15.86 -16.53 17.75
C LYS A 504 15.70 -16.07 19.21
N GLY A 505 14.50 -15.60 19.56
CA GLY A 505 14.16 -15.11 20.89
C GLY A 505 14.17 -13.58 21.05
N THR A 506 14.62 -12.85 20.02
CA THR A 506 14.38 -11.41 19.89
C THR A 506 13.26 -11.21 18.87
N ARG A 507 12.18 -10.52 19.25
CA ARG A 507 11.09 -10.20 18.32
C ARG A 507 11.12 -8.72 18.01
N ILE A 508 11.20 -8.37 16.73
CA ILE A 508 11.07 -6.98 16.31
C ILE A 508 9.61 -6.57 16.45
N VAL A 509 9.38 -5.41 17.05
CA VAL A 509 8.07 -4.83 17.22
C VAL A 509 7.88 -3.68 16.25
N ASP A 510 8.87 -2.79 16.16
CA ASP A 510 8.79 -1.60 15.32
C ASP A 510 10.20 -1.01 15.07
N VAL A 511 10.27 -0.03 14.17
CA VAL A 511 11.45 0.82 13.98
C VAL A 511 10.99 2.24 13.66
N TYR A 512 11.68 3.23 14.22
CA TYR A 512 11.48 4.63 13.85
C TYR A 512 12.81 5.31 13.57
N THR A 513 12.77 6.43 12.88
CA THR A 513 13.95 7.23 12.54
C THR A 513 13.86 8.62 13.16
N PRO A 514 15.00 9.28 13.42
CA PRO A 514 15.00 10.67 13.86
C PRO A 514 14.37 11.60 12.82
N GLU A 515 13.87 12.76 13.27
CA GLU A 515 13.38 13.81 12.38
C GLU A 515 14.48 14.26 11.41
N ALA A 516 14.13 14.41 10.14
CA ALA A 516 15.08 14.84 9.12
C ALA A 516 15.52 16.29 9.37
N ASP A 517 16.81 16.56 9.14
CA ASP A 517 17.36 17.91 9.18
C ASP A 517 18.11 18.27 7.88
N ILE A 518 18.66 19.48 7.80
CA ILE A 518 19.35 19.95 6.60
C ILE A 518 20.64 19.17 6.26
N TYR A 519 21.14 18.37 7.19
CA TYR A 519 22.37 17.58 7.06
C TYR A 519 22.10 16.08 6.90
N ARG A 520 20.99 15.56 7.44
CA ARG A 520 20.73 14.13 7.67
C ARG A 520 19.28 13.76 7.40
N GLN A 521 19.11 12.61 6.76
CA GLN A 521 17.82 11.97 6.60
C GLN A 521 17.99 10.46 6.76
N SER A 522 17.04 9.82 7.43
CA SER A 522 16.98 8.38 7.59
C SER A 522 15.57 7.87 7.28
N LEU A 523 15.49 6.65 6.78
CA LEU A 523 14.28 5.87 6.64
C LEU A 523 14.54 4.45 7.10
N ALA A 524 13.53 3.84 7.69
CA ALA A 524 13.63 2.47 8.18
C ALA A 524 12.30 1.74 8.02
N VAL A 525 12.38 0.44 7.76
CA VAL A 525 11.24 -0.46 7.71
C VAL A 525 11.57 -1.69 8.54
N ALA A 526 10.66 -2.07 9.43
CA ALA A 526 10.72 -3.33 10.16
C ALA A 526 9.76 -4.34 9.53
N GLY A 527 10.20 -5.58 9.36
CA GLY A 527 9.35 -6.76 9.16
C GLY A 527 9.31 -7.61 10.42
N GLU A 528 8.86 -8.87 10.31
CA GLU A 528 8.70 -9.75 11.46
C GLU A 528 10.03 -10.13 12.12
N SER A 529 11.07 -10.31 11.31
CA SER A 529 12.40 -10.76 11.75
C SER A 529 13.55 -9.90 11.24
N LYS A 530 13.27 -8.88 10.42
CA LYS A 530 14.31 -8.03 9.82
C LYS A 530 13.99 -6.55 9.98
N VAL A 531 15.03 -5.73 10.07
CA VAL A 531 14.94 -4.28 9.95
C VAL A 531 15.89 -3.83 8.87
N SER A 532 15.38 -3.00 7.97
CA SER A 532 16.14 -2.39 6.87
C SER A 532 16.12 -0.88 7.05
N ILE A 533 17.30 -0.25 6.96
CA ILE A 533 17.51 1.18 7.24
C ILE A 533 18.34 1.77 6.11
N ALA A 534 17.87 2.87 5.52
CA ALA A 534 18.65 3.71 4.62
C ALA A 534 18.81 5.11 5.21
N ALA A 535 20.02 5.63 5.19
CA ALA A 535 20.39 6.93 5.71
C ALA A 535 21.26 7.69 4.71
N ALA A 536 21.03 9.00 4.58
CA ALA A 536 21.77 9.87 3.69
C ALA A 536 22.14 11.16 4.44
N GLY A 537 23.43 11.47 4.54
CA GLY A 537 23.87 12.70 5.20
C GLY A 537 25.19 12.63 5.94
N GLN A 538 25.39 13.59 6.85
CA GLN A 538 26.58 13.70 7.69
C GLN A 538 26.30 13.18 9.10
N PHE A 539 26.80 11.99 9.40
CA PHE A 539 26.66 11.32 10.70
C PHE A 539 28.00 11.30 11.43
N LYS A 540 27.97 11.69 12.70
CA LYS A 540 29.08 11.61 13.64
C LYS A 540 28.84 10.42 14.60
N PRO A 541 29.88 9.91 15.27
CA PRO A 541 29.69 8.92 16.33
C PRO A 541 28.68 9.40 17.38
N GLY A 542 27.72 8.55 17.73
CA GLY A 542 26.63 8.85 18.65
C GLY A 542 25.38 9.48 18.03
N ASP A 543 25.43 9.92 16.76
CA ASP A 543 24.21 10.31 16.05
C ASP A 543 23.36 9.07 15.75
N VAL A 544 22.10 9.11 16.18
CA VAL A 544 21.14 8.02 15.94
C VAL A 544 20.75 8.04 14.46
N ILE A 545 20.76 6.88 13.82
CA ILE A 545 20.28 6.69 12.44
C ILE A 545 18.87 6.09 12.42
N ALA A 546 18.55 5.23 13.38
CA ALA A 546 17.24 4.64 13.61
C ALA A 546 17.16 4.11 15.04
N THR A 547 15.96 3.91 15.56
CA THR A 547 15.71 3.24 16.84
C THR A 547 14.81 2.05 16.60
N VAL A 548 15.29 0.86 16.97
CA VAL A 548 14.53 -0.39 16.83
C VAL A 548 13.87 -0.74 18.15
N ILE A 549 12.59 -1.07 18.10
CA ILE A 549 11.84 -1.56 19.25
C ILE A 549 11.78 -3.08 19.16
N VAL A 550 12.30 -3.74 20.19
CA VAL A 550 12.30 -5.20 20.29
C VAL A 550 11.62 -5.66 21.56
N GLU A 551 10.95 -6.81 21.48
CA GLU A 551 10.63 -7.60 22.65
C GLU A 551 11.82 -8.51 22.97
N THR A 552 12.34 -8.36 24.18
CA THR A 552 13.50 -9.10 24.68
C THR A 552 13.10 -10.40 25.35
N THR A 553 14.07 -11.31 25.46
CA THR A 553 13.92 -12.53 26.27
C THR A 553 13.66 -12.17 27.75
N GLU A 554 13.26 -13.14 28.58
CA GLU A 554 13.08 -12.92 30.02
C GLU A 554 14.37 -12.41 30.71
N LYS A 555 15.54 -12.66 30.12
CA LYS A 555 16.84 -12.17 30.57
C LYS A 555 17.19 -10.77 30.06
N GLY A 556 16.26 -10.07 29.42
CA GLY A 556 16.46 -8.71 28.89
C GLY A 556 17.53 -8.65 27.81
N GLU A 557 17.72 -9.73 27.05
CA GLU A 557 18.69 -9.79 25.97
C GLU A 557 18.01 -9.54 24.63
N ALA A 558 18.61 -8.69 23.81
CA ALA A 558 18.31 -8.49 22.40
C ALA A 558 19.52 -8.91 21.56
N SER A 559 19.28 -9.64 20.48
CA SER A 559 20.36 -10.18 19.63
C SER A 559 19.97 -10.20 18.16
N PHE A 560 20.93 -9.83 17.32
CA PHE A 560 20.85 -9.83 15.87
C PHE A 560 21.98 -10.68 15.31
N GLU A 561 21.68 -11.63 14.43
CA GLU A 561 22.65 -12.61 13.94
C GLU A 561 23.32 -12.17 12.63
N ASN A 562 22.55 -11.65 11.68
CA ASN A 562 23.06 -11.14 10.41
C ASN A 562 22.91 -9.61 10.40
N VAL A 563 24.00 -8.92 10.71
CA VAL A 563 24.08 -7.45 10.62
C VAL A 563 24.90 -7.09 9.40
N ILE A 564 24.29 -6.34 8.49
CA ILE A 564 24.91 -5.85 7.26
C ILE A 564 25.00 -4.34 7.35
N PHE A 565 26.19 -3.79 7.13
CA PHE A 565 26.46 -2.37 7.02
C PHE A 565 27.10 -2.09 5.66
N ASN A 566 26.47 -1.27 4.84
CA ASN A 566 26.89 -0.97 3.46
C ASN A 566 27.34 -2.26 2.74
N GLU A 567 26.41 -3.22 2.65
CA GLU A 567 26.57 -4.50 1.93
C GLU A 567 27.62 -5.46 2.51
N LYS A 568 28.29 -5.06 3.58
CA LYS A 568 29.29 -5.87 4.28
C LYS A 568 28.70 -6.42 5.57
N GLU A 569 28.79 -7.73 5.75
CA GLU A 569 28.44 -8.37 7.02
C GLU A 569 29.44 -7.97 8.11
N THR A 570 28.92 -7.44 9.22
CA THR A 570 29.71 -6.98 10.38
C THR A 570 29.66 -7.96 11.56
N GLY A 571 28.99 -9.10 11.37
CA GLY A 571 28.78 -10.13 12.38
C GLY A 571 27.69 -9.81 13.40
N ALA A 572 27.33 -10.83 14.19
CA ALA A 572 26.24 -10.77 15.16
C ALA A 572 26.45 -9.67 16.23
N LYS A 573 25.35 -9.03 16.64
CA LYS A 573 25.31 -8.02 17.69
C LYS A 573 24.41 -8.49 18.83
N LYS A 574 24.85 -8.32 20.08
CA LYS A 574 24.08 -8.67 21.27
C LYS A 574 24.10 -7.53 22.27
N LEU A 575 22.94 -7.22 22.84
CA LEU A 575 22.76 -6.21 23.87
C LEU A 575 22.08 -6.83 25.10
N ASN A 576 22.68 -6.62 26.28
CA ASN A 576 22.12 -7.04 27.56
C ASN A 576 21.55 -5.82 28.29
N VAL A 577 20.23 -5.71 28.31
CA VAL A 577 19.48 -4.55 28.82
C VAL A 577 19.23 -4.67 30.34
N ASN A 578 19.64 -5.80 30.95
CA ASN A 578 19.47 -6.08 32.38
C ASN A 578 20.62 -5.61 33.28
N ASN A 579 21.71 -5.08 32.72
CA ASN A 579 22.72 -4.38 33.52
C ASN A 579 22.33 -2.90 33.63
N THR A 580 21.37 -2.62 34.51
CA THR A 580 21.37 -1.34 35.21
C THR A 580 22.53 -1.38 36.20
N ASP A 581 23.73 -0.99 35.76
CA ASP A 581 24.42 0.02 36.54
C ASP A 581 23.50 1.23 36.46
N ALA A 582 22.56 1.33 37.39
CA ALA A 582 21.82 2.55 37.63
C ALA A 582 22.84 3.57 38.11
N ALA A 583 23.55 4.19 37.17
CA ALA A 583 24.14 5.48 37.40
C ALA A 583 22.98 6.37 37.82
N ALA A 584 23.03 6.85 39.06
CA ALA A 584 22.12 7.87 39.54
C ALA A 584 22.02 8.99 38.49
N GLY A 585 20.83 9.19 37.92
CA GLY A 585 20.56 10.35 37.06
C GLY A 585 19.87 10.09 35.72
N GLU A 586 18.95 9.13 35.56
CA GLU A 586 18.09 9.03 34.36
C GLU A 586 16.66 9.57 34.56
N LEU A 587 16.16 10.26 33.53
CA LEU A 587 14.76 10.69 33.43
C LEU A 587 13.91 9.45 33.15
N MET A 588 13.02 9.08 34.08
CA MET A 588 12.13 7.93 33.91
C MET A 588 10.69 8.40 33.70
N LEU A 589 9.94 7.73 32.83
CA LEU A 589 8.50 7.92 32.64
C LEU A 589 7.79 6.58 32.84
N GLY A 590 6.90 6.53 33.83
CA GLY A 590 6.10 5.36 34.17
C GLY A 590 4.86 5.21 33.28
N LEU A 591 4.18 4.07 33.42
CA LEU A 591 2.98 3.76 32.66
C LEU A 591 1.85 4.76 32.92
N VAL A 592 1.13 5.13 31.87
CA VAL A 592 -0.11 5.89 31.95
C VAL A 592 -1.25 4.94 32.31
N SER A 593 -1.95 5.23 33.41
CA SER A 593 -3.06 4.41 33.90
C SER A 593 -4.23 5.27 34.38
N PRO A 594 -5.50 4.94 34.02
CA PRO A 594 -5.88 3.88 33.08
C PRO A 594 -5.45 4.20 31.64
N ASN A 595 -5.23 3.17 30.82
CA ASN A 595 -5.02 3.30 29.38
C ASN A 595 -5.61 2.07 28.70
N PRO A 596 -6.71 2.19 27.91
CA PRO A 596 -7.34 3.45 27.46
C PRO A 596 -8.01 4.29 28.56
N ILE A 597 -8.06 5.61 28.38
CA ILE A 597 -8.89 6.51 29.19
C ILE A 597 -10.25 6.69 28.54
N ASN A 598 -11.33 6.49 29.31
CA ASN A 598 -12.66 6.91 28.88
C ASN A 598 -12.73 8.45 28.94
N VAL A 599 -13.52 9.07 28.05
CA VAL A 599 -13.75 10.52 28.00
C VAL A 599 -14.03 11.17 29.37
N ASN A 600 -14.64 10.46 30.33
CA ASN A 600 -14.93 10.97 31.68
C ASN A 600 -13.88 10.62 32.76
N ALA A 601 -12.75 10.04 32.40
CA ALA A 601 -11.70 9.58 33.32
C ALA A 601 -10.43 10.44 33.26
N THR A 602 -9.56 10.32 34.26
CA THR A 602 -8.24 10.98 34.32
C THR A 602 -7.13 9.92 34.33
N ALA A 603 -6.18 10.05 33.42
CA ALA A 603 -4.95 9.26 33.39
C ALA A 603 -3.93 9.82 34.38
N SER A 604 -3.19 8.94 35.06
CA SER A 604 -2.05 9.28 35.92
C SER A 604 -0.80 8.53 35.47
N PHE A 605 0.37 9.14 35.65
CA PHE A 605 1.67 8.52 35.39
C PHE A 605 2.74 9.11 36.30
N ASN A 606 3.76 8.30 36.61
CA ASN A 606 4.91 8.73 37.40
C ASN A 606 6.04 9.20 36.49
N TYR A 607 6.85 10.16 36.93
CA TYR A 607 8.09 10.54 36.25
C TYR A 607 9.19 10.85 37.27
N THR A 608 10.45 10.60 36.92
CA THR A 608 11.61 10.87 37.78
C THR A 608 12.49 11.92 37.14
N VAL A 609 12.71 13.04 37.84
CA VAL A 609 13.65 14.09 37.45
C VAL A 609 15.03 13.72 37.97
N PRO A 610 16.05 13.56 37.10
CA PRO A 610 17.35 13.03 37.51
C PRO A 610 18.22 14.02 38.27
N THR A 611 18.08 15.31 37.96
CA THR A 611 18.82 16.43 38.54
C THR A 611 17.94 17.68 38.51
N ASP A 612 18.17 18.61 39.43
CA ASP A 612 17.48 19.91 39.46
C ASP A 612 17.51 20.56 38.07
N SER A 613 16.34 20.71 37.47
CA SER A 613 16.18 21.20 36.10
C SER A 613 14.77 21.68 35.83
N ARG A 614 14.62 22.50 34.79
CA ARG A 614 13.31 22.83 34.23
C ARG A 614 12.71 21.61 33.53
N ILE A 615 11.45 21.34 33.83
CA ILE A 615 10.64 20.27 33.25
C ILE A 615 9.54 20.82 32.34
N HIS A 616 9.33 20.13 31.21
CA HIS A 616 8.20 20.34 30.31
C HIS A 616 7.43 19.02 30.15
N ILE A 617 6.16 19.01 30.51
CA ILE A 617 5.25 17.88 30.30
C ILE A 617 4.11 18.34 29.42
N ARG A 618 4.03 17.79 28.21
CA ARG A 618 3.10 18.23 27.16
C ARG A 618 2.41 17.04 26.51
N VAL A 619 1.22 17.28 25.98
CA VAL A 619 0.40 16.31 25.27
C VAL A 619 0.29 16.72 23.82
N PHE A 620 0.55 15.76 22.94
CA PHE A 620 0.52 15.93 21.50
C PHE A 620 -0.51 15.00 20.87
N ASP A 621 -1.12 15.44 19.77
CA ASP A 621 -1.81 14.51 18.88
C ASP A 621 -0.80 13.71 18.02
N ILE A 622 -1.28 12.76 17.22
CA ILE A 622 -0.42 11.93 16.36
C ILE A 622 0.26 12.71 15.23
N LEU A 623 -0.18 13.95 14.96
CA LEU A 623 0.43 14.86 13.98
C LEU A 623 1.53 15.72 14.62
N GLY A 624 1.83 15.51 15.91
CA GLY A 624 2.83 16.26 16.65
C GLY A 624 2.38 17.66 17.04
N LYS A 625 1.08 17.99 16.90
CA LYS A 625 0.54 19.26 17.38
C LYS A 625 0.38 19.19 18.89
N GLU A 626 0.88 20.20 19.59
CA GLU A 626 0.68 20.36 21.03
C GLU A 626 -0.80 20.67 21.31
N ILE A 627 -1.44 19.84 22.14
CA ILE A 627 -2.86 19.91 22.49
C ILE A 627 -3.06 20.39 23.93
N ALA A 628 -2.12 20.09 24.83
CA ALA A 628 -2.16 20.52 26.22
C ALA A 628 -0.77 20.54 26.87
N THR A 629 -0.52 21.50 27.76
CA THR A 629 0.62 21.46 28.70
C THR A 629 0.14 20.96 30.07
N ILE A 630 0.76 19.91 30.60
CA ILE A 630 0.49 19.34 31.94
C ILE A 630 1.35 20.02 33.01
N ALA A 631 2.62 20.28 32.71
CA ALA A 631 3.54 20.98 33.61
C ALA A 631 4.64 21.72 32.84
N ASP A 632 5.00 22.91 33.29
CA ASP A 632 6.15 23.69 32.79
C ASP A 632 6.74 24.50 33.96
N GLY A 633 7.96 24.18 34.39
CA GLY A 633 8.60 24.88 35.52
C GLY A 633 9.84 24.20 36.06
N GLU A 634 10.44 24.75 37.11
CA GLU A 634 11.61 24.17 37.79
C GLU A 634 11.19 22.99 38.69
N ALA A 635 11.92 21.87 38.60
CA ALA A 635 11.74 20.70 39.45
C ALA A 635 13.07 20.26 40.09
N VAL A 636 13.01 19.84 41.35
CA VAL A 636 14.14 19.25 42.08
C VAL A 636 14.30 17.78 41.67
N ALA A 637 15.50 17.23 41.80
CA ALA A 637 15.71 15.79 41.60
C ALA A 637 14.75 14.95 42.49
N GLY A 638 13.98 14.07 41.88
CA GLY A 638 12.95 13.29 42.59
C GLY A 638 11.90 12.65 41.68
N THR A 639 11.05 11.81 42.26
CA THR A 639 9.93 11.17 41.56
C THR A 639 8.61 11.88 41.87
N TYR A 640 7.83 12.11 40.83
CA TYR A 640 6.59 12.88 40.84
C TYR A 640 5.48 12.12 40.11
N THR A 641 4.24 12.55 40.31
CA THR A 641 3.06 12.03 39.60
C THR A 641 2.39 13.18 38.85
N ALA A 642 2.07 12.96 37.58
CA ALA A 642 1.32 13.89 36.74
C ALA A 642 -0.01 13.26 36.29
N GLN A 643 -0.96 14.11 35.92
CA GLN A 643 -2.30 13.71 35.54
C GLN A 643 -2.75 14.42 34.26
N TRP A 644 -3.51 13.71 33.43
CA TRP A 644 -4.16 14.28 32.26
C TRP A 644 -5.61 13.81 32.14
N SER A 645 -6.53 14.76 31.96
CA SER A 645 -7.97 14.53 31.96
C SER A 645 -8.59 14.36 30.57
N GLY A 646 -7.76 14.14 29.53
CA GLY A 646 -8.26 14.04 28.15
C GLY A 646 -8.79 15.36 27.59
N ARG A 647 -8.24 16.49 28.02
CA ARG A 647 -8.67 17.84 27.63
C ARG A 647 -7.53 18.64 26.98
N ASP A 648 -7.90 19.53 26.07
CA ASP A 648 -7.00 20.50 25.44
C ASP A 648 -6.74 21.73 26.33
N GLU A 649 -5.86 22.64 25.88
CA GLU A 649 -5.55 23.90 26.59
C GLU A 649 -6.77 24.80 26.85
N ASN A 650 -7.83 24.66 26.05
CA ASN A 650 -9.07 25.43 26.21
C ASN A 650 -10.07 24.72 27.15
N GLY A 651 -9.68 23.60 27.77
CA GLY A 651 -10.53 22.78 28.62
C GLY A 651 -11.57 21.94 27.87
N ARG A 652 -11.51 21.91 26.53
CA ARG A 652 -12.40 21.10 25.69
C ARG A 652 -11.91 19.66 25.66
N GLN A 653 -12.83 18.72 25.53
CA GLN A 653 -12.51 17.31 25.43
C GLN A 653 -11.91 17.00 24.07
N VAL A 654 -10.82 16.23 24.06
CA VAL A 654 -10.15 15.83 22.83
C VAL A 654 -10.92 14.69 22.15
N SER A 655 -10.81 14.56 20.83
CA SER A 655 -11.47 13.48 20.07
C SER A 655 -10.95 12.09 20.49
N PRO A 656 -11.76 11.02 20.40
CA PRO A 656 -11.25 9.66 20.57
C PRO A 656 -10.10 9.39 19.60
N GLY A 657 -9.03 8.77 20.10
CA GLY A 657 -7.80 8.63 19.34
C GLY A 657 -6.57 8.44 20.22
N MET A 658 -5.41 8.37 19.59
CA MET A 658 -4.13 8.23 20.26
C MET A 658 -3.50 9.60 20.52
N TYR A 659 -2.90 9.75 21.70
CA TYR A 659 -2.15 10.94 22.09
C TYR A 659 -0.81 10.54 22.70
N MET A 660 0.15 11.46 22.67
CA MET A 660 1.50 11.26 23.22
C MET A 660 1.76 12.26 24.34
N ILE A 661 2.16 11.77 25.50
CA ILE A 661 2.64 12.58 26.61
C ILE A 661 4.17 12.60 26.52
N ARG A 662 4.77 13.77 26.32
CA ARG A 662 6.22 13.98 26.33
C ARG A 662 6.61 14.67 27.62
N VAL A 663 7.62 14.11 28.30
CA VAL A 663 8.29 14.71 29.46
C VAL A 663 9.69 15.08 29.04
N GLU A 664 10.12 16.31 29.31
CA GLU A 664 11.48 16.79 29.04
C GLU A 664 12.07 17.38 30.31
N ALA A 665 13.28 16.95 30.69
CA ALA A 665 14.01 17.49 31.85
C ALA A 665 15.51 17.26 31.68
N ALA A 666 16.34 18.19 32.14
CA ALA A 666 17.80 18.11 32.09
C ALA A 666 18.39 17.73 30.71
N GLY A 667 17.79 18.22 29.61
CA GLY A 667 18.22 17.91 28.24
C GLY A 667 17.86 16.49 27.76
N ARG A 668 16.98 15.78 28.48
CA ARG A 668 16.47 14.44 28.14
C ARG A 668 14.97 14.51 27.91
N SER A 669 14.43 13.54 27.17
CA SER A 669 12.99 13.41 26.93
C SER A 669 12.52 11.97 27.06
N GLY A 670 11.33 11.77 27.61
CA GLY A 670 10.60 10.48 27.60
C GLY A 670 9.20 10.67 27.03
N VAL A 671 8.66 9.65 26.37
CA VAL A 671 7.32 9.70 25.74
C VAL A 671 6.48 8.52 26.20
N ALA A 672 5.21 8.76 26.52
CA ALA A 672 4.22 7.74 26.80
C ALA A 672 2.99 7.91 25.92
N ARG A 673 2.42 6.80 25.44
CA ARG A 673 1.19 6.80 24.64
C ARG A 673 -0.03 6.66 25.55
N VAL A 674 -1.10 7.37 25.22
CA VAL A 674 -2.40 7.26 25.89
C VAL A 674 -3.51 7.25 24.85
N GLN A 675 -4.41 6.27 24.96
CA GLN A 675 -5.58 6.13 24.09
C GLN A 675 -6.81 6.73 24.76
N VAL A 676 -7.52 7.61 24.05
CA VAL A 676 -8.81 8.16 24.49
C VAL A 676 -9.93 7.42 23.77
N VAL A 677 -10.88 6.87 24.52
CA VAL A 677 -12.05 6.14 24.01
C VAL A 677 -13.35 6.73 24.57
N ARG A 678 -14.46 6.59 23.83
CA ARG A 678 -15.79 7.00 24.31
C ARG A 678 -16.40 5.98 25.26
#